data_AF-A0AA97AHE7-F1
#
_entry.id   AF-A0AA97AHE7-F1
#
_cell.length_a   1.000
_cell.length_b   1.000
_cell.length_c   1.000
_cell.angle_alpha   90.00
_cell.angle_beta   90.00
_cell.angle_gamma   90.00
#
_symmetry.space_group_name_H-M   'P 1'
#
loop_
_entity.id
_entity.type
_entity.pdbx_description
1 polymer ?
#
loop_
_entity_poly.entity_id
_entity_poly.type
_entity_poly.pdbx_seq_one_letter_code
_entity_poly.pdbx_strand_id
1 'polypeptide(L)'
;MPDPLFNSLGDLLGGAFLLSQDAFRTVVRLPQGQTLAILVVLLAGLSLAIGQSIILFVNQIKPLRFVFSLVLMAILFVFGFLFLVFSTWLVGWLPGFARLPWGSLVRALGLSYAPLLLSFLGAMPYAGVPILNLLSVWHLLAMVVAVSALTPQNLSNAVVYVMFGWVMLQLLKGTIGQPIANLGGRLMRRVAGVDVVSQRSQLKQLVDAGLETRIASAGTPSSSTAGNSAFATSSQSSVLPFENSSIVSSSGVAALEIPTKDTETIGIRLEHEFQRIPQVIRLGLILLGMIVLFMVVVVLLRPVRDSLFIWHDSLPRFVRWVFDLSWIGIVALIFAGLLAPLEALGWWAGWYGDEVETVSLEPSVDRISSPVSIEDRPSRYVVYMDGVGQSGEEYTPDIVDFLTALAPALPKDMALVQGLMLYSMGNRSLRENRPLAWLWRTADRMRWANPMAVLGLLVNVRNAWAVAVSADKRYGPIYNQGIAQVVYDGLLKHGYQPNDGTPITMIGYSGGAHMSVAIAPYLKRVLGGNIQVISLGGVMSANNNFLKLEHLYHLVGEKDVVAALGPILFPGRRKFFPLSYWNRAMRKGKITEINLGPMGHQVPGGIMDPKAYLPNGESHLQHTIGVILSILEGQLVGATPTRPRQLSNYELYKQADFNNYTYYPLTQTVDPQWYRPLGDWMGRLILPQPAERRQLRGVWFEVHHVPKGYESLIGQTVALRWTEIPSVKQRVRAVTRDVNFSVDAEYSSQYGGSIHPVRLNHWQQVGPLESLAGSHPTDDLIVMLAGEVEVRESGVRSDAGRLFGTALYTRHQPVEITGRYYGLVRFEAPISGTDRFQVRHFNARTRQFDGPTEVVRLPQVVMAQCYGSYPSTTNQLEQSPFNEAGWYIYGAKDAAGYFVVQSLGPRSLFRLDPDRVVFGNKASYRYIRRESWADAVAQKGKVASVLCVGNRQIKQIRPAIDDWKVGDRALLLHVYGGIGGNKKEPAAATPIFFGHFAYGFATVVHDPLSGERRFEIQYYQVYTHNTDGLTAGTLHWSRYMGDRQFGWLGTRPVCDILIKFEPFTGYFDINGTRVSALNRMLNQLEAMTARYRTGDGTGATYVGPANNCAQDANQALFASLRSLSESIEEHQTLLQSWLADNPAQAQRYQQLLKLKDTLYQRLQTLGSPRSDWESNEFNLGTTLEDEPLRNLWMGLSSWRTLLPRKASDTVVQVFLEQGASVWVLRTNQVGGYDPDIEPIAPMTL
;
A
#
# COMPACT_ATOMS: atom_id res chain seq x y z
N MET A 1 -47.69 -46.23 -15.43
CA MET A 1 -47.77 -46.00 -13.96
C MET A 1 -46.36 -45.71 -13.49
N PRO A 2 -46.05 -44.55 -12.88
CA PRO A 2 -44.72 -44.29 -12.35
C PRO A 2 -44.53 -45.02 -11.00
N ASP A 3 -43.32 -45.53 -10.77
CA ASP A 3 -42.95 -46.32 -9.58
C ASP A 3 -43.22 -45.57 -8.25
N PRO A 4 -43.78 -46.23 -7.22
CA PRO A 4 -43.96 -45.66 -5.88
C PRO A 4 -42.64 -45.20 -5.21
N LEU A 5 -41.50 -45.71 -5.70
CA LEU A 5 -40.16 -45.36 -5.26
C LEU A 5 -39.71 -43.95 -5.66
N PHE A 6 -40.12 -43.43 -6.82
CA PHE A 6 -39.70 -42.11 -7.30
C PHE A 6 -40.44 -40.96 -6.62
N ASN A 7 -41.74 -41.13 -6.34
CA ASN A 7 -42.52 -40.14 -5.61
C ASN A 7 -42.07 -40.04 -4.15
N SER A 8 -41.79 -41.19 -3.50
CA SER A 8 -41.28 -41.22 -2.13
C SER A 8 -39.87 -40.60 -1.96
N LEU A 9 -39.00 -40.69 -2.97
CA LEU A 9 -37.70 -40.00 -2.96
C LEU A 9 -37.86 -38.47 -3.03
N GLY A 10 -38.75 -37.97 -3.89
CA GLY A 10 -39.05 -36.54 -4.01
C GLY A 10 -39.54 -35.93 -2.70
N ASP A 11 -40.46 -36.61 -2.01
CA ASP A 11 -41.02 -36.18 -0.73
C ASP A 11 -39.97 -36.19 0.40
N LEU A 12 -39.08 -37.19 0.44
CA LEU A 12 -37.98 -37.25 1.40
C LEU A 12 -36.95 -36.14 1.18
N LEU A 13 -36.57 -35.88 -0.08
CA LEU A 13 -35.64 -34.80 -0.41
C LEU A 13 -36.26 -33.44 -0.10
N GLY A 14 -37.51 -33.19 -0.52
CA GLY A 14 -38.25 -31.96 -0.23
C GLY A 14 -38.43 -31.73 1.28
N GLY A 15 -38.77 -32.79 2.02
CA GLY A 15 -38.86 -32.75 3.47
C GLY A 15 -37.51 -32.49 4.17
N ALA A 16 -36.39 -33.01 3.65
CA ALA A 16 -35.06 -32.70 4.14
C ALA A 16 -34.65 -31.24 3.85
N PHE A 17 -35.02 -30.70 2.67
CA PHE A 17 -34.82 -29.29 2.33
C PHE A 17 -35.63 -28.35 3.23
N LEU A 18 -36.87 -28.70 3.56
CA LEU A 18 -37.75 -27.95 4.46
C LEU A 18 -37.45 -28.20 5.95
N LEU A 19 -36.41 -28.97 6.28
CA LEU A 19 -36.03 -29.31 7.65
C LEU A 19 -37.18 -29.99 8.44
N SER A 20 -37.97 -30.82 7.77
CA SER A 20 -39.07 -31.57 8.39
C SER A 20 -38.55 -32.80 9.15
N GLN A 21 -38.87 -32.87 10.45
CA GLN A 21 -38.53 -34.04 11.28
C GLN A 21 -39.17 -35.35 10.77
N ASP A 22 -40.33 -35.25 10.13
CA ASP A 22 -41.07 -36.42 9.65
C ASP A 22 -40.36 -37.09 8.47
N ALA A 23 -39.67 -36.33 7.61
CA ALA A 23 -38.86 -36.89 6.54
C ALA A 23 -37.69 -37.72 7.08
N PHE A 24 -37.00 -37.22 8.11
CA PHE A 24 -35.90 -37.93 8.78
C PHE A 24 -36.39 -39.17 9.55
N ARG A 25 -37.59 -39.15 10.14
CA ARG A 25 -38.19 -40.35 10.74
C ARG A 25 -38.61 -41.38 9.70
N THR A 26 -39.13 -40.92 8.56
CA THR A 26 -39.60 -41.78 7.47
C THR A 26 -38.44 -42.51 6.81
N VAL A 27 -37.32 -41.84 6.52
CA VAL A 27 -36.14 -42.50 5.91
C VAL A 27 -35.53 -43.59 6.80
N VAL A 28 -35.64 -43.44 8.12
CA VAL A 28 -35.14 -44.44 9.10
C VAL A 28 -36.00 -45.70 9.09
N ARG A 29 -37.31 -45.57 8.84
CA ARG A 29 -38.28 -46.69 8.81
C ARG A 29 -38.34 -47.42 7.47
N LEU A 30 -37.82 -46.83 6.39
CA LEU A 30 -37.83 -47.43 5.07
C LEU A 30 -36.86 -48.62 4.96
N PRO A 31 -37.27 -49.78 4.41
CA PRO A 31 -36.40 -50.93 4.20
C PRO A 31 -35.15 -50.62 3.36
N GLN A 32 -35.28 -49.74 2.37
CA GLN A 32 -34.21 -49.31 1.46
C GLN A 32 -33.54 -47.98 1.90
N GLY A 33 -33.86 -47.46 3.10
CA GLY A 33 -33.44 -46.13 3.54
C GLY A 33 -31.91 -45.95 3.64
N GLN A 34 -31.17 -47.03 3.90
CA GLN A 34 -29.70 -46.97 3.97
C GLN A 34 -29.05 -46.81 2.59
N THR A 35 -29.55 -47.55 1.59
CA THR A 35 -29.09 -47.42 0.19
C THR A 35 -29.38 -46.02 -0.33
N LEU A 36 -30.56 -45.50 -0.03
CA LEU A 36 -30.97 -44.15 -0.39
C LEU A 36 -30.09 -43.09 0.26
N ALA A 37 -29.79 -43.22 1.56
CA ALA A 37 -28.92 -42.30 2.28
C ALA A 37 -27.48 -42.28 1.71
N ILE A 38 -26.89 -43.44 1.41
CA ILE A 38 -25.56 -43.53 0.80
C ILE A 38 -25.56 -42.94 -0.62
N LEU A 39 -26.61 -43.20 -1.40
CA LEU A 39 -26.76 -42.62 -2.74
C LEU A 39 -26.85 -41.10 -2.70
N VAL A 40 -27.62 -40.53 -1.76
CA VAL A 40 -27.70 -39.07 -1.56
C VAL A 40 -26.34 -38.48 -1.22
N VAL A 41 -25.58 -39.11 -0.32
CA VAL A 41 -24.23 -38.66 0.05
C VAL A 41 -23.26 -38.77 -1.13
N LEU A 42 -23.32 -39.84 -1.92
CA LEU A 42 -22.48 -40.02 -3.11
C LEU A 42 -22.77 -38.96 -4.17
N LEU A 43 -24.06 -38.71 -4.46
CA LEU A 43 -24.48 -37.67 -5.41
C LEU A 43 -24.15 -36.26 -4.90
N ALA A 44 -24.27 -36.00 -3.60
CA ALA A 44 -23.85 -34.75 -2.98
C ALA A 44 -22.33 -34.56 -3.09
N GLY A 45 -21.54 -35.63 -2.86
CA GLY A 45 -20.10 -35.62 -3.03
C GLY A 45 -19.67 -35.37 -4.48
N LEU A 46 -20.34 -35.99 -5.44
CA LEU A 46 -20.13 -35.73 -6.87
C LEU A 46 -20.51 -34.30 -7.26
N SER A 47 -21.65 -33.81 -6.77
CA SER A 47 -22.12 -32.43 -6.99
C SER A 47 -21.13 -31.41 -6.44
N LEU A 48 -20.58 -31.65 -5.24
CA LEU A 48 -19.55 -30.81 -4.63
C LEU A 48 -18.23 -30.87 -5.41
N ALA A 49 -17.81 -32.07 -5.84
CA ALA A 49 -16.63 -32.24 -6.68
C ALA A 49 -16.75 -31.47 -8.00
N ILE A 50 -17.93 -31.47 -8.62
CA ILE A 50 -18.23 -30.66 -9.82
C ILE A 50 -18.15 -29.16 -9.47
N GLY A 51 -18.76 -28.73 -8.37
CA GLY A 51 -18.73 -27.34 -7.90
C GLY A 51 -17.32 -26.80 -7.59
N GLN A 52 -16.39 -27.71 -7.26
CA GLN A 52 -14.99 -27.41 -6.95
C GLN A 52 -14.00 -27.88 -8.03
N SER A 53 -14.50 -28.28 -9.21
CA SER A 53 -13.71 -28.89 -10.28
C SER A 53 -12.59 -28.01 -10.84
N ILE A 54 -12.60 -26.70 -10.56
CA ILE A 54 -11.53 -25.77 -10.92
C ILE A 54 -10.14 -26.24 -10.49
N ILE A 55 -10.01 -26.90 -9.33
CA ILE A 55 -8.72 -27.42 -8.85
C ILE A 55 -8.13 -28.41 -9.86
N LEU A 56 -8.96 -29.24 -10.49
CA LEU A 56 -8.52 -30.21 -11.48
C LEU A 56 -8.08 -29.53 -12.79
N PHE A 57 -8.76 -28.44 -13.18
CA PHE A 57 -8.37 -27.63 -14.33
C PHE A 57 -7.07 -26.87 -14.11
N VAL A 58 -6.87 -26.26 -12.94
CA VAL A 58 -5.62 -25.53 -12.62
C VAL A 58 -4.41 -26.47 -12.71
N ASN A 59 -4.58 -27.73 -12.29
CA ASN A 59 -3.57 -28.78 -12.39
C ASN A 59 -3.48 -29.44 -13.79
N GLN A 60 -4.14 -28.87 -14.81
CA GLN A 60 -4.07 -29.31 -16.21
C GLN A 60 -4.36 -30.80 -16.42
N ILE A 61 -5.34 -31.35 -15.68
CA ILE A 61 -5.71 -32.76 -15.77
C ILE A 61 -6.43 -33.03 -17.09
N LYS A 62 -6.04 -34.10 -17.81
CA LYS A 62 -6.65 -34.53 -19.08
C LYS A 62 -8.14 -34.92 -18.94
N PRO A 63 -8.98 -34.74 -19.98
CA PRO A 63 -10.43 -34.93 -19.89
C PRO A 63 -10.90 -36.29 -19.34
N LEU A 64 -10.29 -37.40 -19.77
CA LEU A 64 -10.69 -38.72 -19.28
C LEU A 64 -10.32 -38.93 -17.81
N ARG A 65 -9.12 -38.47 -17.42
CA ARG A 65 -8.65 -38.53 -16.02
C ARG A 65 -9.45 -37.60 -15.11
N PHE A 66 -9.93 -36.48 -15.65
CA PHE A 66 -10.80 -35.55 -14.95
C PHE A 66 -12.10 -36.22 -14.46
N VAL A 67 -12.76 -37.00 -15.31
CA VAL A 67 -13.99 -37.74 -14.93
C VAL A 67 -13.68 -38.76 -13.83
N PHE A 68 -12.59 -39.53 -13.96
CA PHE A 68 -12.19 -40.49 -12.92
C PHE A 68 -11.81 -39.79 -11.60
N SER A 69 -11.17 -38.62 -11.65
CA SER A 69 -10.86 -37.81 -10.48
C SER A 69 -12.13 -37.33 -9.77
N LEU A 70 -13.17 -36.90 -10.51
CA LEU A 70 -14.46 -36.52 -9.92
C LEU A 70 -15.15 -37.70 -9.21
N VAL A 71 -15.16 -38.88 -9.84
CA VAL A 71 -15.73 -40.10 -9.24
C VAL A 71 -14.95 -40.50 -7.99
N LEU A 72 -13.61 -40.46 -8.03
CA LEU A 72 -12.77 -40.74 -6.87
C LEU A 72 -13.03 -39.75 -5.74
N MET A 73 -13.17 -38.45 -6.03
CA MET A 73 -13.53 -37.44 -5.03
C MET A 73 -14.88 -37.75 -4.37
N ALA A 74 -15.90 -38.13 -5.16
CA ALA A 74 -17.21 -38.52 -4.63
C ALA A 74 -17.12 -39.75 -3.72
N ILE A 75 -16.33 -40.75 -4.10
CA ILE A 75 -16.10 -41.96 -3.28
C ILE A 75 -15.38 -41.60 -1.96
N LEU A 76 -14.31 -40.80 -2.03
CA LEU A 76 -13.59 -40.33 -0.84
C LEU A 76 -14.49 -39.50 0.09
N PHE A 77 -15.44 -38.75 -0.49
CA PHE A 77 -16.44 -38.00 0.27
C PHE A 77 -17.37 -38.93 1.09
N VAL A 78 -17.80 -40.06 0.53
CA VAL A 78 -18.60 -41.07 1.27
C VAL A 78 -17.82 -41.63 2.46
N PHE A 79 -16.52 -41.89 2.33
CA PHE A 79 -15.69 -42.31 3.47
C PHE A 79 -15.61 -41.24 4.56
N GLY A 80 -15.49 -39.96 4.17
CA GLY A 80 -15.57 -38.84 5.11
C GLY A 80 -16.90 -38.77 5.86
N PHE A 81 -18.01 -39.01 5.16
CA PHE A 81 -19.34 -39.12 5.76
C PHE A 81 -19.44 -40.29 6.76
N LEU A 82 -18.98 -41.49 6.39
CA LEU A 82 -19.01 -42.65 7.29
C LEU A 82 -18.19 -42.39 8.57
N PHE A 83 -17.10 -41.66 8.43
CA PHE A 83 -16.27 -41.26 9.55
C PHE A 83 -16.94 -40.20 10.45
N LEU A 84 -17.71 -39.27 9.88
CA LEU A 84 -18.57 -38.35 10.63
C LEU A 84 -19.71 -39.10 11.35
N VAL A 85 -20.31 -40.11 10.73
CA VAL A 85 -21.31 -40.96 11.39
C VAL A 85 -20.67 -41.71 12.56
N PHE A 86 -19.45 -42.22 12.37
CA PHE A 86 -18.68 -42.86 13.43
C PHE A 86 -18.31 -41.94 14.58
N SER A 87 -17.84 -40.73 14.31
CA SER A 87 -17.55 -39.75 15.36
C SER A 87 -18.81 -39.37 16.13
N THR A 88 -19.94 -39.19 15.44
CA THR A 88 -21.24 -38.87 16.05
C THR A 88 -21.80 -40.03 16.87
N TRP A 89 -21.65 -41.26 16.38
CA TRP A 89 -22.02 -42.48 17.10
C TRP A 89 -21.23 -42.64 18.40
N LEU A 90 -19.93 -42.31 18.38
CA LEU A 90 -19.04 -42.37 19.55
C LEU A 90 -19.48 -41.40 20.66
N VAL A 91 -20.08 -40.25 20.33
CA VAL A 91 -20.63 -39.31 21.32
C VAL A 91 -21.73 -39.97 22.17
N GLY A 92 -22.51 -40.90 21.61
CA GLY A 92 -23.53 -41.65 22.34
C GLY A 92 -22.96 -42.58 23.43
N TRP A 93 -21.64 -42.76 23.49
CA TRP A 93 -20.95 -43.52 24.54
C TRP A 93 -20.48 -42.64 25.70
N LEU A 94 -20.60 -41.31 25.59
CA LEU A 94 -20.25 -40.38 26.66
C LEU A 94 -21.38 -40.29 27.71
N PRO A 95 -21.04 -40.03 28.99
CA PRO A 95 -22.04 -39.87 30.05
C PRO A 95 -23.01 -38.73 29.74
N GLY A 96 -24.32 -38.97 29.87
CA GLY A 96 -25.37 -37.97 29.62
C GLY A 96 -25.95 -37.94 28.19
N PHE A 97 -25.43 -38.77 27.28
CA PHE A 97 -25.91 -38.88 25.89
C PHE A 97 -26.67 -40.19 25.66
N ALA A 98 -27.79 -40.13 24.94
CA ALA A 98 -28.51 -41.30 24.43
C ALA A 98 -27.70 -42.07 23.38
N ARG A 99 -27.73 -43.41 23.48
CA ARG A 99 -27.12 -44.32 22.49
C ARG A 99 -28.01 -44.42 21.26
N LEU A 100 -27.51 -43.93 20.13
CA LEU A 100 -28.23 -43.97 18.86
C LEU A 100 -27.76 -45.18 18.02
N PRO A 101 -28.68 -45.97 17.44
CA PRO A 101 -28.30 -47.07 16.55
C PRO A 101 -27.52 -46.56 15.33
N TRP A 102 -26.42 -47.23 14.99
CA TRP A 102 -25.59 -46.90 13.83
C TRP A 102 -26.42 -46.76 12.54
N GLY A 103 -27.28 -47.75 12.25
CA GLY A 103 -28.11 -47.74 11.04
C GLY A 103 -29.08 -46.55 10.98
N SER A 104 -29.60 -46.09 12.12
CA SER A 104 -30.46 -44.91 12.18
C SER A 104 -29.69 -43.62 11.92
N LEU A 105 -28.45 -43.52 12.45
CA LEU A 105 -27.57 -42.38 12.19
C LEU A 105 -27.16 -42.31 10.71
N VAL A 106 -26.79 -43.44 10.08
CA VAL A 106 -26.46 -43.48 8.64
C VAL A 106 -27.63 -42.99 7.80
N ARG A 107 -28.86 -43.43 8.09
CA ARG A 107 -30.07 -43.06 7.33
C ARG A 107 -30.42 -41.58 7.50
N ALA A 108 -30.49 -41.10 8.74
CA ALA A 108 -30.90 -39.73 9.04
C ALA A 108 -29.82 -38.71 8.63
N LEU A 109 -28.55 -38.95 8.99
CA LEU A 109 -27.46 -38.05 8.60
C LEU A 109 -27.19 -38.12 7.10
N GLY A 110 -27.34 -39.27 6.44
CA GLY A 110 -27.16 -39.34 4.99
C GLY A 110 -28.22 -38.54 4.22
N LEU A 111 -29.48 -38.56 4.66
CA LEU A 111 -30.52 -37.69 4.08
C LEU A 111 -30.24 -36.20 4.32
N SER A 112 -29.56 -35.83 5.41
CA SER A 112 -29.20 -34.44 5.69
C SER A 112 -28.23 -33.82 4.67
N TYR A 113 -27.60 -34.62 3.81
CA TYR A 113 -26.78 -34.16 2.68
C TYR A 113 -27.60 -33.73 1.46
N ALA A 114 -28.93 -33.90 1.47
CA ALA A 114 -29.81 -33.49 0.37
C ALA A 114 -29.58 -32.05 -0.12
N PRO A 115 -29.36 -31.03 0.75
CA PRO A 115 -29.05 -29.67 0.30
C PRO A 115 -27.79 -29.60 -0.58
N LEU A 116 -26.78 -30.43 -0.30
CA LEU A 116 -25.53 -30.47 -1.04
C LEU A 116 -25.66 -31.12 -2.43
N LEU A 117 -26.81 -31.70 -2.78
CA LEU A 117 -27.10 -32.10 -4.17
C LEU A 117 -27.05 -30.90 -5.13
N LEU A 118 -27.28 -29.68 -4.63
CA LEU A 118 -27.17 -28.43 -5.39
C LEU A 118 -25.75 -27.85 -5.41
N SER A 119 -24.74 -28.53 -4.85
CA SER A 119 -23.37 -28.01 -4.77
C SER A 119 -22.70 -27.80 -6.15
N PHE A 120 -23.20 -28.41 -7.22
CA PHE A 120 -22.76 -28.15 -8.59
C PHE A 120 -22.97 -26.68 -9.00
N LEU A 121 -23.96 -26.00 -8.41
CA LEU A 121 -24.16 -24.55 -8.55
C LEU A 121 -22.98 -23.74 -8.02
N GLY A 122 -22.13 -24.35 -7.19
CA GLY A 122 -20.84 -23.83 -6.79
C GLY A 122 -19.93 -23.51 -7.99
N ALA A 123 -20.08 -24.19 -9.12
CA ALA A 123 -19.30 -23.90 -10.32
C ALA A 123 -19.72 -22.59 -11.03
N MET A 124 -20.86 -21.97 -10.65
CA MET A 124 -21.26 -20.70 -11.23
C MET A 124 -20.25 -19.60 -10.85
N PRO A 125 -19.86 -18.75 -11.81
CA PRO A 125 -18.95 -17.64 -11.55
C PRO A 125 -19.64 -16.61 -10.64
N TYR A 126 -18.85 -16.07 -9.72
CA TYR A 126 -19.18 -15.08 -8.69
C TYR A 126 -20.20 -15.54 -7.63
N ALA A 127 -21.36 -16.07 -8.04
CA ALA A 127 -22.43 -16.53 -7.13
C ALA A 127 -22.14 -17.89 -6.46
N GLY A 128 -21.27 -18.71 -7.05
CA GLY A 128 -21.04 -20.09 -6.59
C GLY A 128 -20.52 -20.22 -5.15
N VAL A 129 -19.57 -19.38 -4.72
CA VAL A 129 -19.04 -19.43 -3.35
C VAL A 129 -20.11 -19.05 -2.30
N PRO A 130 -20.85 -17.93 -2.44
CA PRO A 130 -22.00 -17.65 -1.59
C PRO A 130 -23.01 -18.80 -1.51
N ILE A 131 -23.34 -19.43 -2.65
CA ILE A 131 -24.26 -20.57 -2.71
C ILE A 131 -23.71 -21.76 -1.91
N LEU A 132 -22.44 -22.13 -2.11
CA LEU A 132 -21.81 -23.21 -1.35
C LEU A 132 -21.81 -22.95 0.16
N ASN A 133 -21.58 -21.71 0.58
CA ASN A 133 -21.65 -21.33 1.99
C ASN A 133 -23.07 -21.49 2.54
N LEU A 134 -24.07 -21.02 1.80
CA LEU A 134 -25.48 -21.16 2.17
C LEU A 134 -25.89 -22.63 2.27
N LEU A 135 -25.54 -23.44 1.28
CA LEU A 135 -25.82 -24.88 1.27
C LEU A 135 -25.12 -25.61 2.42
N SER A 136 -23.89 -25.19 2.78
CA SER A 136 -23.16 -25.75 3.91
C SER A 136 -23.82 -25.44 5.25
N VAL A 137 -24.31 -24.20 5.44
CA VAL A 137 -25.10 -23.81 6.62
C VAL A 137 -26.42 -24.59 6.66
N TRP A 138 -27.09 -24.71 5.51
CA TRP A 138 -28.35 -25.44 5.40
C TRP A 138 -28.17 -26.94 5.69
N HIS A 139 -27.08 -27.54 5.22
CA HIS A 139 -26.68 -28.91 5.55
C HIS A 139 -26.45 -29.09 7.05
N LEU A 140 -25.76 -28.15 7.71
CA LEU A 140 -25.55 -28.20 9.16
C LEU A 140 -26.88 -28.16 9.92
N LEU A 141 -27.82 -27.30 9.51
CA LEU A 141 -29.16 -27.25 10.08
C LEU A 141 -29.92 -28.58 9.86
N ALA A 142 -29.82 -29.15 8.65
CA ALA A 142 -30.41 -30.45 8.33
C ALA A 142 -29.84 -31.58 9.20
N MET A 143 -28.53 -31.55 9.50
CA MET A 143 -27.91 -32.52 10.42
C MET A 143 -28.46 -32.40 11.84
N VAL A 144 -28.62 -31.17 12.36
CA VAL A 144 -29.19 -30.93 13.71
C VAL A 144 -30.62 -31.47 13.77
N VAL A 145 -31.44 -31.18 12.77
CA VAL A 145 -32.82 -31.68 12.71
C VAL A 145 -32.86 -33.20 12.54
N ALA A 146 -31.96 -33.79 11.75
CA ALA A 146 -31.85 -35.24 11.58
C ALA A 146 -31.54 -35.95 12.90
N VAL A 147 -30.62 -35.42 13.71
CA VAL A 147 -30.31 -35.98 15.05
C VAL A 147 -31.47 -35.75 16.01
N SER A 148 -32.08 -34.56 16.00
CA SER A 148 -33.25 -34.25 16.84
C SER A 148 -34.44 -35.16 16.54
N ALA A 149 -34.59 -35.64 15.30
CA ALA A 149 -35.65 -36.57 14.92
C ALA A 149 -35.46 -37.97 15.51
N LEU A 150 -34.23 -38.32 15.91
CA LEU A 150 -33.84 -39.61 16.50
C LEU A 150 -33.81 -39.61 18.03
N THR A 151 -33.72 -38.44 18.68
CA THR A 151 -33.63 -38.30 20.13
C THR A 151 -34.94 -37.79 20.74
N PRO A 152 -35.44 -38.36 21.85
CA PRO A 152 -36.68 -37.92 22.51
C PRO A 152 -36.63 -36.52 23.18
N GLN A 153 -35.48 -35.86 23.25
CA GLN A 153 -35.27 -34.63 24.02
C GLN A 153 -34.86 -33.42 23.15
N ASN A 154 -35.12 -32.23 23.70
CA ASN A 154 -35.02 -30.89 23.10
C ASN A 154 -33.84 -30.63 22.13
N LEU A 155 -34.08 -29.74 21.16
CA LEU A 155 -33.16 -29.28 20.10
C LEU A 155 -31.73 -28.94 20.58
N SER A 156 -31.59 -28.49 21.83
CA SER A 156 -30.30 -28.18 22.46
C SER A 156 -29.34 -29.37 22.47
N ASN A 157 -29.83 -30.58 22.74
CA ASN A 157 -28.99 -31.77 22.81
C ASN A 157 -28.54 -32.19 21.41
N ALA A 158 -29.39 -32.04 20.39
CA ALA A 158 -29.03 -32.32 18.99
C ALA A 158 -27.91 -31.41 18.47
N VAL A 159 -27.91 -30.13 18.86
CA VAL A 159 -26.79 -29.21 18.57
C VAL A 159 -25.50 -29.69 19.22
N VAL A 160 -25.57 -30.16 20.48
CA VAL A 160 -24.40 -30.70 21.20
C VAL A 160 -23.86 -31.96 20.52
N TYR A 161 -24.72 -32.89 20.06
CA TYR A 161 -24.27 -34.07 19.29
C TYR A 161 -23.54 -33.70 18.01
N VAL A 162 -24.06 -32.75 17.23
CA VAL A 162 -23.45 -32.31 15.97
C VAL A 162 -22.14 -31.56 16.23
N MET A 163 -22.09 -30.70 17.24
CA MET A 163 -20.89 -29.97 17.68
C MET A 163 -19.79 -30.92 18.16
N PHE A 164 -20.09 -31.84 19.08
CA PHE A 164 -19.10 -32.80 19.59
C PHE A 164 -18.69 -33.82 18.53
N GLY A 165 -19.62 -34.27 17.68
CA GLY A 165 -19.32 -35.15 16.55
C GLY A 165 -18.37 -34.48 15.54
N TRP A 166 -18.51 -33.17 15.32
CA TRP A 166 -17.59 -32.38 14.51
C TRP A 166 -16.23 -32.15 15.19
N VAL A 167 -16.20 -31.83 16.49
CA VAL A 167 -14.93 -31.70 17.24
C VAL A 167 -14.15 -33.01 17.24
N MET A 168 -14.83 -34.12 17.50
CA MET A 168 -14.24 -35.46 17.48
C MET A 168 -13.76 -35.85 16.08
N LEU A 169 -14.50 -35.46 15.03
CA LEU A 169 -14.06 -35.59 13.64
C LEU A 169 -12.72 -34.85 13.40
N GLN A 170 -12.55 -33.63 13.94
CA GLN A 170 -11.29 -32.89 13.79
C GLN A 170 -10.13 -33.55 14.57
N LEU A 171 -10.38 -34.05 15.79
CA LEU A 171 -9.37 -34.76 16.58
C LEU A 171 -8.93 -36.07 15.90
N LEU A 172 -9.88 -36.84 15.35
CA LEU A 172 -9.59 -38.10 14.69
C LEU A 172 -8.94 -37.90 13.30
N LYS A 173 -9.16 -36.76 12.62
CA LYS A 173 -8.43 -36.38 11.39
C LYS A 173 -6.93 -36.25 11.63
N GLY A 174 -6.52 -35.81 12.83
CA GLY A 174 -5.11 -35.69 13.21
C GLY A 174 -4.40 -37.00 13.58
N THR A 175 -5.16 -38.08 13.84
CA THR A 175 -4.61 -39.37 14.29
C THR A 175 -4.85 -40.48 13.26
N ILE A 176 -6.05 -41.05 13.21
CA ILE A 176 -6.41 -42.19 12.35
C ILE A 176 -6.74 -41.73 10.91
N GLY A 177 -7.10 -40.46 10.73
CA GLY A 177 -7.45 -39.88 9.42
C GLY A 177 -6.25 -39.59 8.51
N GLN A 178 -5.05 -39.33 9.05
CA GLN A 178 -3.87 -39.01 8.24
C GLN A 178 -3.43 -40.14 7.30
N PRO A 179 -3.34 -41.42 7.73
CA PRO A 179 -3.01 -42.53 6.82
C PRO A 179 -4.01 -42.68 5.67
N ILE A 180 -5.30 -42.47 5.94
CA ILE A 180 -6.38 -42.54 4.95
C ILE A 180 -6.31 -41.37 3.98
N ALA A 181 -6.03 -40.16 4.48
CA ALA A 181 -5.81 -38.97 3.64
C ALA A 181 -4.57 -39.15 2.74
N ASN A 182 -3.49 -39.73 3.26
CA ASN A 182 -2.26 -40.03 2.50
C ASN A 182 -2.50 -41.11 1.44
N LEU A 183 -3.33 -42.11 1.73
CA LEU A 183 -3.77 -43.11 0.76
C LEU A 183 -4.64 -42.48 -0.33
N GLY A 184 -5.62 -41.65 0.06
CA GLY A 184 -6.46 -40.88 -0.86
C GLY A 184 -5.65 -39.96 -1.77
N GLY A 185 -4.63 -39.29 -1.24
CA GLY A 185 -3.71 -38.46 -2.03
C GLY A 185 -2.84 -39.27 -3.00
N ARG A 186 -2.39 -40.48 -2.62
CA ARG A 186 -1.68 -41.40 -3.53
C ARG A 186 -2.58 -41.89 -4.67
N LEU A 187 -3.82 -42.26 -4.36
CA LEU A 187 -4.83 -42.63 -5.35
C LEU A 187 -5.15 -41.46 -6.29
N MET A 188 -5.32 -40.24 -5.74
CA MET A 188 -5.58 -39.04 -6.53
C MET A 188 -4.45 -38.75 -7.52
N ARG A 189 -3.18 -38.84 -7.09
CA ARG A 189 -2.03 -38.66 -7.99
C ARG A 189 -2.00 -39.70 -9.11
N ARG A 190 -2.33 -40.95 -8.82
CA ARG A 190 -2.37 -42.02 -9.82
C ARG A 190 -3.51 -41.84 -10.83
N VAL A 191 -4.68 -41.40 -10.37
CA VAL A 191 -5.87 -41.17 -11.21
C VAL A 191 -5.75 -39.89 -12.04
N ALA A 192 -5.29 -38.79 -11.42
CA ALA A 192 -5.02 -37.52 -12.11
C ALA A 192 -3.81 -37.63 -13.06
N GLY A 193 -2.83 -38.44 -12.68
CA GLY A 193 -1.58 -38.67 -13.40
C GLY A 193 -0.68 -37.43 -13.51
N VAL A 194 -0.85 -36.50 -12.56
CA VAL A 194 -0.02 -35.32 -12.27
C VAL A 194 0.02 -35.14 -10.75
N ASP A 195 1.05 -34.47 -10.23
CA ASP A 195 1.09 -34.08 -8.82
C ASP A 195 0.09 -32.94 -8.57
N VAL A 196 -1.07 -33.30 -8.00
CA VAL A 196 -2.16 -32.35 -7.77
C VAL A 196 -1.79 -31.40 -6.63
N VAL A 197 -1.49 -30.16 -6.97
CA VAL A 197 -1.33 -29.06 -6.03
C VAL A 197 -2.71 -28.67 -5.49
N SER A 198 -2.88 -28.76 -4.17
CA SER A 198 -4.14 -28.47 -3.48
C SER A 198 -4.04 -27.29 -2.50
N GLN A 199 -2.82 -26.85 -2.17
CA GLN A 199 -2.59 -25.72 -1.28
C GLN A 199 -2.84 -24.39 -2.00
N ARG A 200 -3.60 -23.50 -1.35
CA ARG A 200 -4.03 -22.22 -1.93
C ARG A 200 -2.87 -21.29 -2.31
N SER A 201 -1.79 -21.25 -1.52
CA SER A 201 -0.61 -20.42 -1.79
C SER A 201 0.16 -20.90 -3.03
N GLN A 202 0.40 -22.20 -3.13
CA GLN A 202 1.07 -22.83 -4.26
C GLN A 202 0.24 -22.73 -5.55
N LEU A 203 -1.09 -22.94 -5.46
CA LEU A 203 -2.01 -22.71 -6.58
C LEU A 203 -1.95 -21.26 -7.09
N LYS A 204 -1.89 -20.29 -6.18
CA LYS A 204 -1.76 -18.88 -6.55
C LYS A 204 -0.43 -18.60 -7.26
N GLN A 205 0.69 -19.13 -6.76
CA GLN A 205 1.99 -18.97 -7.41
C GLN A 205 2.03 -19.59 -8.82
N LEU A 206 1.47 -20.80 -8.96
CA LEU A 206 1.37 -21.50 -10.24
C LEU A 206 0.59 -20.68 -11.27
N VAL A 207 -0.55 -20.10 -10.86
CA VAL A 207 -1.32 -19.22 -11.75
C VAL A 207 -0.58 -17.91 -12.00
N ASP A 208 -0.05 -17.25 -10.97
CA ASP A 208 0.62 -15.94 -11.10
C ASP A 208 1.85 -15.96 -12.02
N ALA A 209 2.59 -17.09 -12.09
CA ALA A 209 3.73 -17.27 -13.00
C ALA A 209 3.33 -17.55 -14.47
N GLY A 210 2.07 -17.91 -14.73
CA GLY A 210 1.64 -18.43 -16.03
C GLY A 210 1.86 -17.49 -17.22
N LEU A 211 1.64 -16.18 -17.05
CA LEU A 211 1.85 -15.20 -18.13
C LEU A 211 3.34 -15.00 -18.45
N GLU A 212 4.19 -14.92 -17.44
CA GLU A 212 5.65 -14.76 -17.61
C GLU A 212 6.25 -15.97 -18.33
N THR A 213 5.87 -17.18 -17.91
CA THR A 213 6.31 -18.41 -18.55
C THR A 213 5.91 -18.47 -20.02
N ARG A 214 4.66 -18.08 -20.36
CA ARG A 214 4.18 -18.07 -21.75
C ARG A 214 4.94 -17.07 -22.63
N ILE A 215 5.17 -15.85 -22.13
CA ILE A 215 5.94 -14.82 -22.84
C ILE A 215 7.40 -15.29 -23.02
N ALA A 216 8.01 -15.89 -22.00
CA ALA A 216 9.37 -16.42 -22.07
C ALA A 216 9.49 -17.59 -23.08
N SER A 217 8.51 -18.49 -23.12
CA SER A 217 8.52 -19.63 -24.05
C SER A 217 8.34 -19.21 -25.51
N ALA A 218 7.61 -18.14 -25.78
CA ALA A 218 7.41 -17.62 -27.14
C ALA A 218 8.69 -17.01 -27.75
N GLY A 219 9.70 -16.67 -26.93
CA GLY A 219 10.97 -16.09 -27.37
C GLY A 219 12.04 -17.11 -27.80
N THR A 220 11.77 -18.42 -27.75
CA THR A 220 12.75 -19.46 -28.10
C THR A 220 12.35 -20.14 -29.42
N PRO A 221 13.14 -20.05 -30.51
CA PRO A 221 12.79 -20.72 -31.76
C PRO A 221 12.88 -22.23 -31.58
N SER A 222 11.76 -22.94 -31.75
CA SER A 222 11.75 -24.40 -31.78
C SER A 222 12.34 -24.92 -33.09
N SER A 223 13.61 -25.34 -33.06
CA SER A 223 14.19 -26.13 -34.14
C SER A 223 13.54 -27.52 -34.18
N SER A 224 12.72 -27.75 -35.19
CA SER A 224 12.24 -29.07 -35.57
C SER A 224 13.40 -29.91 -36.13
N THR A 225 13.84 -30.94 -35.41
CA THR A 225 14.48 -32.10 -36.06
C THR A 225 14.28 -33.38 -35.26
N ALA A 226 14.07 -34.45 -36.01
CA ALA A 226 13.70 -35.79 -35.58
C ALA A 226 14.73 -36.48 -34.67
N GLY A 227 14.21 -37.39 -33.83
CA GLY A 227 14.84 -38.63 -33.37
C GLY A 227 16.28 -38.57 -32.86
N ASN A 228 16.46 -38.58 -31.53
CA ASN A 228 17.20 -39.65 -30.85
C ASN A 228 17.13 -39.50 -29.33
N SER A 229 16.93 -40.63 -28.68
CA SER A 229 17.15 -40.87 -27.27
C SER A 229 18.58 -40.56 -26.83
N ALA A 230 18.76 -39.70 -25.83
CA ALA A 230 19.70 -39.87 -24.70
C ALA A 230 19.79 -38.59 -23.85
N PHE A 231 19.76 -38.78 -22.53
CA PHE A 231 20.38 -37.97 -21.46
C PHE A 231 20.62 -36.47 -21.71
N ALA A 232 19.85 -35.63 -21.00
CA ALA A 232 20.28 -34.28 -20.63
C ALA A 232 20.08 -34.09 -19.12
N THR A 233 21.20 -34.11 -18.42
CA THR A 233 21.44 -33.68 -17.04
C THR A 233 20.96 -32.24 -16.85
N SER A 234 20.01 -32.05 -15.93
CA SER A 234 19.62 -30.72 -15.46
C SER A 234 20.70 -30.18 -14.53
N SER A 235 21.39 -29.13 -14.98
CA SER A 235 22.17 -28.22 -14.15
C SER A 235 21.22 -27.46 -13.22
N GLN A 236 21.23 -27.86 -11.95
CA GLN A 236 20.60 -27.14 -10.85
C GLN A 236 21.25 -25.75 -10.73
N SER A 237 20.49 -24.71 -11.04
CA SER A 237 20.75 -23.36 -10.53
C SER A 237 20.20 -23.31 -9.10
N SER A 238 21.12 -23.22 -8.15
CA SER A 238 20.92 -23.20 -6.72
C SER A 238 20.06 -22.02 -6.26
N VAL A 239 18.84 -22.31 -5.81
CA VAL A 239 18.11 -21.47 -4.86
C VAL A 239 18.08 -22.24 -3.54
N LEU A 240 18.81 -21.73 -2.56
CA LEU A 240 18.89 -22.27 -1.20
C LEU A 240 17.48 -22.27 -0.55
N PRO A 241 17.03 -23.37 0.06
CA PRO A 241 15.89 -23.34 0.96
C PRO A 241 16.35 -22.91 2.35
N PHE A 242 15.77 -21.82 2.84
CA PHE A 242 15.79 -21.48 4.27
C PHE A 242 15.12 -22.59 5.09
N GLU A 243 15.80 -22.98 6.16
CA GLU A 243 15.39 -23.97 7.15
C GLU A 243 14.10 -23.57 7.87
N ASN A 244 13.21 -24.55 8.10
CA ASN A 244 12.66 -24.74 9.43
C ASN A 244 12.13 -26.16 9.68
N SER A 245 12.60 -26.70 10.81
CA SER A 245 11.95 -27.64 11.73
C SER A 245 11.53 -29.03 11.24
N SER A 246 12.49 -29.96 11.41
CA SER A 246 12.33 -31.21 12.19
C SER A 246 11.04 -32.02 12.05
N ILE A 247 11.06 -33.08 11.22
CA ILE A 247 10.45 -34.37 11.58
C ILE A 247 11.46 -35.48 11.25
N VAL A 248 11.73 -36.27 12.27
CA VAL A 248 12.64 -37.41 12.35
C VAL A 248 12.20 -38.55 11.42
N SER A 249 13.19 -39.10 10.73
CA SER A 249 13.17 -40.37 10.00
C SER A 249 13.13 -41.58 10.94
N SER A 250 12.33 -42.60 10.62
CA SER A 250 12.63 -43.99 11.01
C SER A 250 12.18 -45.02 9.94
N SER A 251 13.20 -45.52 9.24
CA SER A 251 13.46 -46.90 8.80
C SER A 251 12.33 -47.96 8.80
N GLY A 252 12.01 -48.45 7.59
CA GLY A 252 12.21 -49.84 7.16
C GLY A 252 11.24 -50.93 7.64
N VAL A 253 10.34 -51.41 6.75
CA VAL A 253 9.98 -52.84 6.57
C VAL A 253 9.48 -53.09 5.13
N ALA A 254 10.15 -54.02 4.45
CA ALA A 254 9.79 -54.90 3.33
C ALA A 254 8.97 -54.39 2.12
N ALA A 255 9.65 -54.47 0.96
CA ALA A 255 9.07 -54.45 -0.38
C ALA A 255 8.12 -55.63 -0.62
N LEU A 256 6.97 -55.34 -1.23
CA LEU A 256 6.16 -56.31 -1.97
C LEU A 256 6.12 -55.82 -3.42
N GLU A 257 6.93 -56.45 -4.27
CA GLU A 257 6.88 -56.29 -5.71
C GLU A 257 5.54 -56.83 -6.22
N ILE A 258 4.75 -55.96 -6.85
CA ILE A 258 3.61 -56.36 -7.68
C ILE A 258 4.08 -56.19 -9.13
N PRO A 259 3.99 -57.24 -9.98
CA PRO A 259 4.57 -57.22 -11.31
C PRO A 259 3.91 -56.16 -12.19
N THR A 260 4.70 -55.22 -12.70
CA THR A 260 4.30 -54.29 -13.76
C THR A 260 4.29 -55.05 -15.08
N LYS A 261 3.12 -55.55 -15.47
CA LYS A 261 2.86 -55.97 -16.85
C LYS A 261 2.22 -54.81 -17.60
N ASP A 262 2.75 -54.58 -18.79
CA ASP A 262 2.37 -53.53 -19.74
C ASP A 262 0.87 -53.26 -19.77
N THR A 263 0.48 -52.14 -19.19
CA THR A 263 -0.82 -51.52 -19.45
C THR A 263 -0.56 -50.26 -20.24
N GLU A 264 -0.39 -50.44 -21.56
CA GLU A 264 -0.84 -49.41 -22.50
C GLU A 264 -2.23 -48.96 -22.03
N THR A 265 -2.30 -47.73 -21.53
CA THR A 265 -3.46 -47.28 -20.79
C THR A 265 -4.63 -47.16 -21.77
N ILE A 266 -5.72 -47.86 -21.47
CA ILE A 266 -7.02 -47.81 -22.19
C ILE A 266 -7.43 -46.37 -22.56
N GLY A 267 -7.03 -45.39 -21.75
CA GLY A 267 -7.26 -43.96 -22.02
C GLY A 267 -6.57 -43.40 -23.26
N ILE A 268 -5.38 -43.87 -23.64
CA ILE A 268 -4.68 -43.40 -24.85
C ILE A 268 -5.35 -43.98 -26.11
N ARG A 269 -5.83 -45.24 -26.06
CA ARG A 269 -6.60 -45.84 -27.18
C ARG A 269 -7.95 -45.15 -27.41
N LEU A 270 -8.68 -44.82 -26.34
CA LEU A 270 -9.96 -44.11 -26.44
C LEU A 270 -9.79 -42.67 -26.94
N GLU A 271 -8.73 -41.98 -26.55
CA GLU A 271 -8.44 -40.61 -26.98
C GLU A 271 -8.06 -40.56 -28.47
N HIS A 272 -7.33 -41.57 -28.98
CA HIS A 272 -7.04 -41.72 -30.41
C HIS A 272 -8.26 -42.12 -31.26
N GLU A 273 -9.18 -42.94 -30.72
CA GLU A 273 -10.43 -43.28 -31.43
C GLU A 273 -11.42 -42.11 -31.50
N PHE A 274 -11.50 -41.27 -30.45
CA PHE A 274 -12.41 -40.13 -30.43
C PHE A 274 -12.03 -39.04 -31.45
N GLN A 275 -10.74 -38.94 -31.81
CA GLN A 275 -10.25 -38.02 -32.83
C GLN A 275 -10.54 -38.49 -34.28
N ARG A 276 -10.87 -39.77 -34.49
CA ARG A 276 -11.24 -40.32 -35.81
C ARG A 276 -12.72 -40.14 -36.16
N ILE A 277 -13.54 -39.60 -35.25
CA ILE A 277 -14.97 -39.37 -35.46
C ILE A 277 -15.18 -38.15 -36.36
N PRO A 278 -15.99 -38.25 -37.45
CA PRO A 278 -16.34 -37.11 -38.30
C PRO A 278 -16.89 -35.92 -37.48
N GLN A 279 -16.47 -34.70 -37.83
CA GLN A 279 -16.79 -33.48 -37.09
C GLN A 279 -18.30 -33.28 -36.84
N VAL A 280 -19.15 -33.71 -37.77
CA VAL A 280 -20.62 -33.64 -37.67
C VAL A 280 -21.17 -34.58 -36.58
N ILE A 281 -20.63 -35.79 -36.45
CA ILE A 281 -21.04 -36.76 -35.43
C ILE A 281 -20.57 -36.30 -34.05
N ARG A 282 -19.34 -35.76 -33.97
CA ARG A 282 -18.81 -35.15 -32.74
C ARG A 282 -19.66 -33.97 -32.28
N LEU A 283 -20.08 -33.11 -33.21
CA LEU A 283 -21.00 -32.00 -32.93
C LEU A 283 -22.36 -32.50 -32.42
N GLY A 284 -22.92 -33.54 -33.06
CA GLY A 284 -24.17 -34.18 -32.64
C GLY A 284 -24.09 -34.76 -31.22
N LEU A 285 -22.98 -35.43 -30.89
CA LEU A 285 -22.75 -35.97 -29.54
C LEU A 285 -22.59 -34.88 -28.48
N ILE A 286 -21.92 -33.76 -28.81
CA ILE A 286 -21.80 -32.61 -27.90
C ILE A 286 -23.17 -31.97 -27.65
N LEU A 287 -23.97 -31.75 -28.70
CA LEU A 287 -25.31 -31.19 -28.58
C LEU A 287 -26.24 -32.10 -27.77
N LEU A 288 -26.21 -33.40 -28.01
CA LEU A 288 -26.95 -34.40 -27.23
C LEU A 288 -26.52 -34.37 -25.76
N GLY A 289 -25.21 -34.32 -25.50
CA GLY A 289 -24.66 -34.21 -24.14
C GLY A 289 -25.12 -32.94 -23.41
N MET A 290 -25.16 -31.79 -24.10
CA MET A 290 -25.67 -30.54 -23.53
C MET A 290 -27.16 -30.61 -23.23
N ILE A 291 -27.98 -31.22 -24.09
CA ILE A 291 -29.42 -31.42 -23.84
C ILE A 291 -29.62 -32.29 -22.61
N VAL A 292 -28.90 -33.41 -22.52
CA VAL A 292 -28.96 -34.31 -21.35
C VAL A 292 -28.56 -33.56 -20.08
N LEU A 293 -27.45 -32.81 -20.11
CA LEU A 293 -27.00 -32.02 -18.96
C LEU A 293 -28.02 -30.95 -18.55
N PHE A 294 -28.63 -30.26 -19.52
CA PHE A 294 -29.69 -29.27 -19.24
C PHE A 294 -30.89 -29.94 -18.56
N MET A 295 -31.34 -31.09 -19.06
CA MET A 295 -32.44 -31.85 -18.45
C MET A 295 -32.08 -32.32 -17.03
N VAL A 296 -30.83 -32.73 -16.79
CA VAL A 296 -30.36 -33.07 -15.44
C VAL A 296 -30.44 -31.85 -14.50
N VAL A 297 -30.03 -30.67 -14.95
CA VAL A 297 -30.14 -29.43 -14.15
C VAL A 297 -31.61 -29.08 -13.86
N VAL A 298 -32.51 -29.22 -14.85
CA VAL A 298 -33.96 -29.03 -14.66
C VAL A 298 -34.50 -29.98 -13.57
N VAL A 299 -34.12 -31.26 -13.63
CA VAL A 299 -34.55 -32.26 -12.64
C VAL A 299 -33.99 -31.97 -11.25
N LEU A 300 -32.72 -31.56 -11.14
CA LEU A 300 -32.09 -31.23 -9.86
C LEU A 300 -32.66 -29.96 -9.21
N LEU A 301 -33.13 -29.00 -10.01
CA LEU A 301 -33.76 -27.77 -9.52
C LEU A 301 -35.26 -27.92 -9.24
N ARG A 302 -35.90 -29.00 -9.71
CA ARG A 302 -37.33 -29.24 -9.50
C ARG A 302 -37.75 -29.26 -8.02
N PRO A 303 -37.03 -29.92 -7.08
CA PRO A 303 -37.39 -29.89 -5.67
C PRO A 303 -37.38 -28.48 -5.08
N VAL A 304 -36.49 -27.60 -5.55
CA VAL A 304 -36.44 -26.19 -5.14
C VAL A 304 -37.68 -25.44 -5.64
N ARG A 305 -38.07 -25.66 -6.89
CA ARG A 305 -39.30 -25.06 -7.45
C ARG A 305 -40.53 -25.50 -6.67
N ASP A 306 -40.69 -26.81 -6.52
CA ASP A 306 -41.90 -27.42 -5.95
C ASP A 306 -42.02 -27.09 -4.44
N SER A 307 -40.90 -26.86 -3.73
CA SER A 307 -40.89 -26.47 -2.30
C SER A 307 -41.04 -24.97 -2.02
N LEU A 308 -40.46 -24.09 -2.86
CA LEU A 308 -40.57 -22.64 -2.68
C LEU A 308 -41.88 -22.07 -3.25
N PHE A 309 -42.47 -22.76 -4.24
CA PHE A 309 -43.64 -22.30 -4.97
C PHE A 309 -44.79 -23.30 -4.86
N ILE A 310 -45.13 -23.72 -3.64
CA ILE A 310 -46.23 -24.68 -3.36
C ILE A 310 -47.58 -24.19 -3.92
N TRP A 311 -47.75 -22.87 -4.06
CA TRP A 311 -48.92 -22.21 -4.66
C TRP A 311 -48.95 -22.25 -6.20
N HIS A 312 -47.94 -22.82 -6.86
CA HIS A 312 -47.87 -22.92 -8.32
C HIS A 312 -49.11 -23.61 -8.92
N ASP A 313 -49.54 -24.70 -8.28
CA ASP A 313 -50.64 -25.54 -8.78
C ASP A 313 -52.03 -24.89 -8.57
N SER A 314 -52.11 -23.82 -7.78
CA SER A 314 -53.33 -23.02 -7.60
C SER A 314 -53.44 -21.82 -8.56
N LEU A 315 -52.42 -21.55 -9.39
CA LEU A 315 -52.44 -20.45 -10.37
C LEU A 315 -53.36 -20.73 -11.56
N PRO A 316 -54.00 -19.69 -12.15
CA PRO A 316 -54.69 -19.78 -13.43
C PRO A 316 -53.75 -20.25 -14.55
N ARG A 317 -54.28 -21.00 -15.53
CA ARG A 317 -53.47 -21.62 -16.61
C ARG A 317 -52.49 -20.63 -17.27
N PHE A 318 -52.95 -19.45 -17.68
CA PHE A 318 -52.09 -18.46 -18.35
C PHE A 318 -50.93 -17.99 -17.46
N VAL A 319 -51.19 -17.69 -16.19
CA VAL A 319 -50.15 -17.27 -15.23
C VAL A 319 -49.15 -18.40 -14.96
N ARG A 320 -49.63 -19.65 -14.91
CA ARG A 320 -48.79 -20.84 -14.80
C ARG A 320 -47.86 -21.01 -15.99
N TRP A 321 -48.38 -20.85 -17.22
CA TRP A 321 -47.55 -20.87 -18.44
C TRP A 321 -46.47 -19.80 -18.42
N VAL A 322 -46.81 -18.57 -18.03
CA VAL A 322 -45.84 -17.47 -17.90
C VAL A 322 -44.78 -17.80 -16.84
N PHE A 323 -45.20 -18.37 -15.71
CA PHE A 323 -44.29 -18.80 -14.64
C PHE A 323 -43.36 -19.93 -15.11
N ASP A 324 -43.90 -20.97 -15.74
CA ASP A 324 -43.12 -22.12 -16.26
C ASP A 324 -42.09 -21.66 -17.30
N LEU A 325 -42.48 -20.78 -18.22
CA LEU A 325 -41.56 -20.20 -19.20
C LEU A 325 -40.48 -19.33 -18.53
N SER A 326 -40.85 -18.56 -17.50
CA SER A 326 -39.90 -17.76 -16.72
C SER A 326 -38.93 -18.66 -15.95
N TRP A 327 -39.41 -19.76 -15.35
CA TRP A 327 -38.59 -20.73 -14.66
C TRP A 327 -37.62 -21.44 -15.60
N ILE A 328 -38.09 -21.86 -16.79
CA ILE A 328 -37.22 -22.40 -17.84
C ILE A 328 -36.14 -21.38 -18.23
N GLY A 329 -36.50 -20.10 -18.35
CA GLY A 329 -35.55 -19.01 -18.57
C GLY A 329 -34.49 -18.89 -17.47
N ILE A 330 -34.88 -18.98 -16.19
CA ILE A 330 -33.95 -18.97 -15.05
C ILE A 330 -33.00 -20.17 -15.11
N VAL A 331 -33.53 -21.37 -15.39
CA VAL A 331 -32.71 -22.58 -15.52
C VAL A 331 -31.73 -22.46 -16.69
N ALA A 332 -32.15 -21.88 -17.82
CA ALA A 332 -31.28 -21.58 -18.95
C ALA A 332 -30.16 -20.59 -18.60
N LEU A 333 -30.45 -19.55 -17.80
CA LEU A 333 -29.43 -18.62 -17.29
C LEU A 333 -28.43 -19.30 -16.36
N ILE A 334 -28.90 -20.14 -15.42
CA ILE A 334 -28.04 -20.93 -14.53
C ILE A 334 -27.15 -21.87 -15.35
N PHE A 335 -27.73 -22.55 -16.33
CA PHE A 335 -27.01 -23.45 -17.22
C PHE A 335 -25.93 -22.71 -18.02
N ALA A 336 -26.25 -21.54 -18.58
CA ALA A 336 -25.29 -20.69 -19.26
C ALA A 336 -24.14 -20.25 -18.32
N GLY A 337 -24.45 -19.88 -17.08
CA GLY A 337 -23.45 -19.52 -16.06
C GLY A 337 -22.52 -20.68 -15.70
N LEU A 338 -23.02 -21.91 -15.65
CA LEU A 338 -22.20 -23.12 -15.41
C LEU A 338 -21.25 -23.42 -16.56
N LEU A 339 -21.64 -23.12 -17.80
CA LEU A 339 -20.81 -23.31 -18.98
C LEU A 339 -19.80 -22.17 -19.20
N ALA A 340 -20.10 -20.96 -18.72
CA ALA A 340 -19.28 -19.76 -18.93
C ALA A 340 -17.77 -19.92 -18.59
N PRO A 341 -17.37 -20.49 -17.43
CA PRO A 341 -15.95 -20.62 -17.11
C PRO A 341 -15.24 -21.74 -17.90
N LEU A 342 -15.96 -22.65 -18.57
CA LEU A 342 -15.35 -23.82 -19.21
C LEU A 342 -14.44 -23.46 -20.37
N GLU A 343 -14.77 -22.41 -21.14
CA GLU A 343 -13.89 -21.88 -22.20
C GLU A 343 -12.56 -21.43 -21.58
N ALA A 344 -12.61 -20.77 -20.43
CA ALA A 344 -11.42 -20.29 -19.74
C ALA A 344 -10.55 -21.41 -19.16
N LEU A 345 -11.22 -22.36 -18.53
CA LEU A 345 -10.60 -23.48 -17.84
C LEU A 345 -10.04 -24.52 -18.81
N GLY A 346 -10.75 -24.79 -19.91
CA GLY A 346 -10.29 -25.71 -20.96
C GLY A 346 -9.05 -25.21 -21.67
N TRP A 347 -8.97 -23.90 -21.93
CA TRP A 347 -7.77 -23.26 -22.48
C TRP A 347 -6.59 -23.41 -21.52
N TRP A 348 -6.78 -23.05 -20.24
CA TRP A 348 -5.71 -23.21 -19.24
C TRP A 348 -5.22 -24.66 -19.09
N ALA A 349 -6.13 -25.62 -19.18
CA ALA A 349 -5.82 -27.04 -19.06
C ALA A 349 -5.25 -27.65 -20.36
N GLY A 350 -5.09 -26.87 -21.43
CA GLY A 350 -4.57 -27.33 -22.72
C GLY A 350 -5.53 -28.25 -23.48
N TRP A 351 -6.82 -28.28 -23.13
CA TRP A 351 -7.81 -29.19 -23.74
C TRP A 351 -8.13 -28.85 -25.19
N TYR A 352 -7.78 -27.65 -25.64
CA TYR A 352 -8.02 -27.18 -27.00
C TYR A 352 -6.79 -27.35 -27.93
N GLY A 353 -5.67 -27.90 -27.43
CA GLY A 353 -4.50 -28.26 -28.24
C GLY A 353 -3.68 -27.06 -28.72
N ASP A 354 -3.33 -26.15 -27.81
CA ASP A 354 -2.78 -24.81 -28.07
C ASP A 354 -1.68 -24.75 -29.15
N GLU A 355 -2.06 -24.29 -30.34
CA GLU A 355 -1.41 -23.12 -30.92
C GLU A 355 -2.38 -21.96 -30.69
N VAL A 356 -2.19 -21.22 -29.58
CA VAL A 356 -2.55 -19.81 -29.67
C VAL A 356 -1.63 -19.30 -30.76
N GLU A 357 -2.19 -18.75 -31.84
CA GLU A 357 -1.41 -17.92 -32.77
C GLU A 357 -0.92 -16.70 -31.99
N THR A 358 0.01 -16.88 -31.06
CA THR A 358 1.02 -15.86 -30.79
C THR A 358 1.68 -15.72 -32.13
N VAL A 359 1.31 -14.64 -32.83
CA VAL A 359 1.89 -14.25 -34.10
C VAL A 359 3.36 -14.60 -33.99
N SER A 360 3.78 -15.63 -34.73
CA SER A 360 5.18 -15.84 -34.99
C SER A 360 5.54 -14.55 -35.70
N LEU A 361 6.10 -13.60 -34.95
CA LEU A 361 6.84 -12.53 -35.53
C LEU A 361 7.99 -13.27 -36.21
N GLU A 362 7.77 -13.72 -37.45
CA GLU A 362 8.88 -13.86 -38.37
C GLU A 362 9.63 -12.55 -38.19
N PRO A 363 10.89 -12.58 -37.75
CA PRO A 363 11.68 -11.38 -37.75
C PRO A 363 11.72 -11.00 -39.22
N SER A 364 10.93 -10.01 -39.62
CA SER A 364 11.13 -9.34 -40.88
C SER A 364 12.53 -8.76 -40.77
N VAL A 365 13.50 -9.48 -41.33
CA VAL A 365 14.93 -9.17 -41.30
C VAL A 365 15.20 -7.78 -41.90
N ASP A 366 14.20 -7.17 -42.56
CA ASP A 366 14.26 -5.83 -43.14
C ASP A 366 13.80 -4.67 -42.23
N ARG A 367 13.56 -4.86 -40.93
CA ARG A 367 13.36 -3.74 -39.97
C ARG A 367 14.38 -3.66 -38.85
N ILE A 368 15.56 -4.26 -39.02
CA ILE A 368 16.76 -3.91 -38.25
C ILE A 368 17.56 -2.87 -39.04
N SER A 369 17.00 -1.68 -39.25
CA SER A 369 17.77 -0.50 -39.70
C SER A 369 16.86 0.71 -39.92
N SER A 370 16.36 1.26 -38.82
CA SER A 370 16.26 2.71 -38.62
C SER A 370 16.02 2.93 -37.13
N PRO A 371 16.93 3.59 -36.39
CA PRO A 371 16.57 4.05 -35.05
C PRO A 371 15.38 5.00 -35.22
N VAL A 372 14.20 4.61 -34.76
CA VAL A 372 13.11 5.58 -34.55
C VAL A 372 13.73 6.68 -33.69
N SER A 373 13.80 7.89 -34.23
CA SER A 373 14.34 9.04 -33.52
C SER A 373 13.64 9.11 -32.16
N ILE A 374 14.35 9.51 -31.10
CA ILE A 374 13.71 9.72 -29.78
C ILE A 374 12.57 10.76 -29.89
N GLU A 375 12.57 11.58 -30.94
CA GLU A 375 11.61 12.62 -31.26
C GLU A 375 10.26 12.08 -31.80
N ASP A 376 10.19 10.86 -32.33
CA ASP A 376 8.95 10.28 -32.92
C ASP A 376 8.21 9.30 -31.98
N ARG A 377 8.62 9.19 -30.71
CA ARG A 377 8.00 8.25 -29.75
C ARG A 377 6.74 8.84 -29.11
N PRO A 378 5.65 8.06 -28.98
CA PRO A 378 4.47 8.51 -28.24
C PRO A 378 4.81 8.77 -26.77
N SER A 379 4.33 9.88 -26.22
CA SER A 379 4.40 10.20 -24.80
C SER A 379 3.47 9.33 -23.96
N ARG A 380 2.45 8.71 -24.58
CA ARG A 380 1.47 7.83 -23.93
C ARG A 380 0.78 6.90 -24.94
N TYR A 381 0.46 5.69 -24.49
CA TYR A 381 -0.46 4.78 -25.20
C TYR A 381 -1.85 4.81 -24.55
N VAL A 382 -2.89 5.04 -25.35
CA VAL A 382 -4.29 5.03 -24.93
C VAL A 382 -4.96 3.79 -25.50
N VAL A 383 -5.42 2.88 -24.65
CA VAL A 383 -6.03 1.61 -25.08
C VAL A 383 -7.54 1.68 -24.86
N TYR A 384 -8.34 1.59 -25.92
CA TYR A 384 -9.79 1.56 -25.79
C TYR A 384 -10.30 0.13 -25.52
N MET A 385 -11.15 0.01 -24.50
CA MET A 385 -11.67 -1.26 -23.99
C MET A 385 -13.20 -1.25 -24.00
N ASP A 386 -13.79 -1.98 -24.95
CA ASP A 386 -15.23 -1.98 -25.21
C ASP A 386 -16.05 -2.73 -24.14
N GLY A 387 -17.35 -2.42 -24.10
CA GLY A 387 -18.32 -2.98 -23.16
C GLY A 387 -18.90 -4.34 -23.54
N VAL A 388 -19.88 -4.81 -22.75
CA VAL A 388 -20.49 -6.15 -22.91
C VAL A 388 -21.26 -6.34 -24.21
N GLY A 389 -21.42 -5.29 -25.02
CA GLY A 389 -22.00 -5.38 -26.36
C GLY A 389 -21.06 -5.98 -27.42
N GLN A 390 -19.77 -6.14 -27.14
CA GLN A 390 -18.80 -6.59 -28.14
C GLN A 390 -19.07 -8.03 -28.63
N SER A 391 -19.27 -8.22 -29.93
CA SER A 391 -19.50 -9.54 -30.56
C SER A 391 -18.39 -9.96 -31.53
N GLY A 392 -17.51 -9.04 -31.91
CA GLY A 392 -16.36 -9.23 -32.82
C GLY A 392 -15.42 -8.02 -32.79
N GLU A 393 -14.57 -7.88 -33.82
CA GLU A 393 -13.64 -6.75 -33.96
C GLU A 393 -14.33 -5.42 -34.31
N GLU A 394 -15.54 -5.48 -34.89
CA GLU A 394 -16.34 -4.31 -35.23
C GLU A 394 -17.04 -3.70 -34.01
N TYR A 395 -16.97 -2.37 -33.89
CA TYR A 395 -17.61 -1.58 -32.84
C TYR A 395 -19.05 -1.20 -33.18
N THR A 396 -19.92 -1.09 -32.17
CA THR A 396 -21.29 -0.59 -32.36
C THR A 396 -21.30 0.87 -32.82
N PRO A 397 -22.38 1.37 -33.45
CA PRO A 397 -22.41 2.71 -34.05
C PRO A 397 -22.06 3.84 -33.08
N ASP A 398 -22.55 3.77 -31.83
CA ASP A 398 -22.25 4.71 -30.77
C ASP A 398 -20.76 4.73 -30.36
N ILE A 399 -20.10 3.57 -30.37
CA ILE A 399 -18.67 3.45 -30.10
C ILE A 399 -17.84 3.93 -31.29
N VAL A 400 -18.30 3.69 -32.52
CA VAL A 400 -17.67 4.25 -33.73
C VAL A 400 -17.73 5.78 -33.70
N ASP A 401 -18.89 6.36 -33.36
CA ASP A 401 -19.04 7.81 -33.21
C ASP A 401 -18.07 8.35 -32.14
N PHE A 402 -17.96 7.65 -31.00
CA PHE A 402 -17.02 8.00 -29.92
C PHE A 402 -15.56 7.96 -30.38
N LEU A 403 -15.11 6.86 -31.00
CA LEU A 403 -13.72 6.71 -31.44
C LEU A 403 -13.38 7.66 -32.59
N THR A 404 -14.32 7.94 -33.48
CA THR A 404 -14.18 8.91 -34.57
C THR A 404 -14.01 10.34 -34.03
N ALA A 405 -14.67 10.66 -32.91
CA ALA A 405 -14.51 11.95 -32.25
C ALA A 405 -13.24 12.01 -31.36
N LEU A 406 -12.88 10.91 -30.69
CA LEU A 406 -11.74 10.86 -29.77
C LEU A 406 -10.38 10.87 -30.50
N ALA A 407 -10.22 10.05 -31.55
CA ALA A 407 -8.95 9.89 -32.26
C ALA A 407 -8.33 11.22 -32.75
N PRO A 408 -9.07 12.13 -33.43
CA PRO A 408 -8.52 13.43 -33.84
C PRO A 408 -8.38 14.43 -32.70
N ALA A 409 -9.04 14.21 -31.56
CA ALA A 409 -8.98 15.10 -30.40
C ALA A 409 -7.80 14.78 -29.46
N LEU A 410 -7.22 13.58 -29.56
CA LEU A 410 -6.03 13.20 -28.80
C LEU A 410 -4.81 14.03 -29.24
N PRO A 411 -3.94 14.44 -28.30
CA PRO A 411 -2.66 15.05 -28.63
C PRO A 411 -1.83 14.20 -29.60
N LYS A 412 -1.11 14.87 -30.52
CA LYS A 412 -0.36 14.20 -31.60
C LYS A 412 0.74 13.25 -31.11
N ASP A 413 1.20 13.45 -29.88
CA ASP A 413 2.20 12.62 -29.21
C ASP A 413 1.57 11.43 -28.46
N MET A 414 0.25 11.18 -28.57
CA MET A 414 -0.41 10.02 -27.97
C MET A 414 -0.85 8.99 -29.02
N ALA A 415 -0.60 7.70 -28.75
CA ALA A 415 -0.98 6.61 -29.65
C ALA A 415 -2.25 5.91 -29.17
N LEU A 416 -3.30 5.87 -29.99
CA LEU A 416 -4.54 5.14 -29.72
C LEU A 416 -4.44 3.69 -30.20
N VAL A 417 -4.73 2.74 -29.31
CA VAL A 417 -4.81 1.30 -29.57
C VAL A 417 -6.27 0.87 -29.45
N GLN A 418 -6.82 0.31 -30.54
CA GLN A 418 -8.21 -0.13 -30.66
C GLN A 418 -8.29 -1.45 -31.45
N GLY A 419 -9.47 -2.03 -31.56
CA GLY A 419 -9.73 -3.31 -32.24
C GLY A 419 -9.42 -4.56 -31.41
N LEU A 420 -9.30 -4.44 -30.08
CA LEU A 420 -8.98 -5.56 -29.19
C LEU A 420 -10.23 -6.30 -28.75
N MET A 421 -10.21 -7.64 -28.75
CA MET A 421 -11.38 -8.45 -28.37
C MET A 421 -11.28 -8.97 -26.93
N LEU A 422 -12.09 -8.39 -26.04
CA LEU A 422 -11.89 -8.49 -24.58
C LEU A 422 -12.72 -9.59 -23.91
N TYR A 423 -13.55 -10.26 -24.69
CA TYR A 423 -14.44 -11.31 -24.22
C TYR A 423 -14.10 -12.69 -24.83
N SER A 424 -12.95 -12.84 -25.48
CA SER A 424 -12.49 -14.10 -26.10
C SER A 424 -10.99 -14.27 -25.86
N MET A 425 -10.59 -15.29 -25.10
CA MET A 425 -9.17 -15.47 -24.74
C MET A 425 -8.29 -15.90 -25.92
N GLY A 426 -8.88 -16.49 -26.96
CA GLY A 426 -8.16 -16.86 -28.18
C GLY A 426 -8.16 -15.77 -29.25
N ASN A 427 -8.66 -14.56 -28.95
CA ASN A 427 -8.89 -13.49 -29.93
C ASN A 427 -9.69 -13.94 -31.18
N ARG A 428 -10.57 -14.96 -31.05
CA ARG A 428 -11.41 -15.48 -32.16
C ARG A 428 -12.85 -15.00 -32.07
N SER A 429 -13.37 -14.47 -33.18
CA SER A 429 -14.71 -13.91 -33.29
C SER A 429 -15.81 -14.96 -33.03
N LEU A 430 -16.97 -14.53 -32.51
CA LEU A 430 -18.16 -15.39 -32.39
C LEU A 430 -18.68 -15.88 -33.75
N ARG A 431 -18.21 -15.29 -34.85
CA ARG A 431 -18.64 -15.56 -36.23
C ARG A 431 -17.88 -16.72 -36.89
N GLU A 432 -16.75 -17.18 -36.34
CA GLU A 432 -15.83 -18.11 -37.00
C GLU A 432 -15.81 -19.51 -36.36
N ASN A 433 -15.94 -20.56 -37.18
CA ASN A 433 -15.68 -21.99 -36.88
C ASN A 433 -16.14 -22.53 -35.51
N ARG A 434 -17.32 -22.12 -35.02
CA ARG A 434 -17.94 -22.61 -33.76
C ARG A 434 -19.28 -23.34 -33.99
N PRO A 435 -19.65 -24.31 -33.12
CA PRO A 435 -21.03 -24.78 -32.99
C PRO A 435 -22.01 -23.60 -32.88
N LEU A 436 -23.09 -23.58 -33.66
CA LEU A 436 -24.12 -22.53 -33.65
C LEU A 436 -23.68 -21.13 -34.14
N ALA A 437 -22.57 -20.99 -34.89
CA ALA A 437 -22.15 -19.70 -35.47
C ALA A 437 -23.23 -19.01 -36.35
N TRP A 438 -24.17 -19.77 -36.91
CA TRP A 438 -25.33 -19.23 -37.64
C TRP A 438 -26.31 -18.45 -36.73
N LEU A 439 -26.50 -18.93 -35.49
CA LEU A 439 -27.36 -18.28 -34.48
C LEU A 439 -26.74 -16.96 -34.04
N TRP A 440 -25.43 -16.96 -33.76
CA TRP A 440 -24.69 -15.74 -33.39
C TRP A 440 -24.67 -14.69 -34.50
N ARG A 441 -24.49 -15.10 -35.77
CA ARG A 441 -24.63 -14.21 -36.94
C ARG A 441 -26.04 -13.62 -37.11
N THR A 442 -27.06 -14.32 -36.62
CA THR A 442 -28.46 -13.87 -36.67
C THR A 442 -28.78 -12.92 -35.52
N ALA A 443 -28.36 -13.28 -34.30
CA ALA A 443 -28.45 -12.43 -33.11
C ALA A 443 -27.73 -11.09 -33.31
N ASP A 444 -26.55 -11.11 -33.92
CA ASP A 444 -25.77 -9.91 -34.20
C ASP A 444 -26.45 -9.03 -35.26
N ARG A 445 -26.93 -9.60 -36.38
CA ARG A 445 -27.70 -8.85 -37.39
C ARG A 445 -28.93 -8.13 -36.81
N MET A 446 -29.66 -8.79 -35.91
CA MET A 446 -30.82 -8.18 -35.25
C MET A 446 -30.42 -7.07 -34.28
N ARG A 447 -29.27 -7.19 -33.62
CA ARG A 447 -28.71 -6.16 -32.73
C ARG A 447 -28.31 -4.89 -33.47
N TRP A 448 -27.70 -5.01 -34.65
CA TRP A 448 -27.35 -3.86 -35.50
C TRP A 448 -28.58 -3.08 -35.98
N ALA A 449 -29.73 -3.75 -36.13
CA ALA A 449 -30.99 -3.10 -36.51
C ALA A 449 -31.75 -2.50 -35.31
N ASN A 450 -31.70 -3.17 -34.15
CA ASN A 450 -32.29 -2.67 -32.91
C ASN A 450 -31.48 -3.16 -31.69
N PRO A 451 -30.80 -2.26 -30.95
CA PRO A 451 -30.04 -2.61 -29.75
C PRO A 451 -30.88 -3.30 -28.65
N MET A 452 -32.21 -3.11 -28.66
CA MET A 452 -33.16 -3.71 -27.71
C MET A 452 -33.76 -5.04 -28.19
N ALA A 453 -33.31 -5.60 -29.31
CA ALA A 453 -33.82 -6.87 -29.82
C ALA A 453 -33.51 -8.04 -28.83
N VAL A 454 -34.52 -8.87 -28.55
CA VAL A 454 -34.42 -10.01 -27.61
C VAL A 454 -33.27 -10.96 -27.95
N LEU A 455 -33.03 -11.21 -29.24
CA LEU A 455 -31.92 -12.04 -29.71
C LEU A 455 -30.55 -11.34 -29.56
N GLY A 456 -30.49 -10.01 -29.64
CA GLY A 456 -29.28 -9.22 -29.38
C GLY A 456 -28.85 -9.22 -27.91
N LEU A 457 -29.82 -9.29 -26.98
CA LEU A 457 -29.56 -9.41 -25.53
C LEU A 457 -28.78 -10.68 -25.15
N LEU A 458 -28.82 -11.74 -25.97
CA LEU A 458 -28.07 -12.98 -25.71
C LEU A 458 -26.54 -12.76 -25.70
N VAL A 459 -26.02 -11.84 -26.52
CA VAL A 459 -24.60 -11.47 -26.53
C VAL A 459 -24.24 -10.77 -25.22
N ASN A 460 -25.07 -9.81 -24.80
CA ASN A 460 -24.88 -9.09 -23.54
C ASN A 460 -24.92 -10.03 -22.33
N VAL A 461 -25.83 -11.00 -22.31
CA VAL A 461 -25.90 -12.03 -21.25
C VAL A 461 -24.64 -12.88 -21.22
N ARG A 462 -24.15 -13.34 -22.39
CA ARG A 462 -22.90 -14.11 -22.48
C ARG A 462 -21.71 -13.30 -21.98
N ASN A 463 -21.56 -12.05 -22.40
CA ASN A 463 -20.46 -11.19 -22.00
C ASN A 463 -20.56 -10.73 -20.54
N ALA A 464 -21.78 -10.58 -20.00
CA ALA A 464 -21.99 -10.37 -18.57
C ALA A 464 -21.51 -11.57 -17.75
N TRP A 465 -21.72 -12.81 -18.23
CA TRP A 465 -21.11 -13.99 -17.61
C TRP A 465 -19.58 -13.97 -17.70
N ALA A 466 -18.99 -13.50 -18.80
CA ALA A 466 -17.54 -13.33 -18.90
C ALA A 466 -17.01 -12.29 -17.88
N VAL A 467 -17.73 -11.18 -17.67
CA VAL A 467 -17.44 -10.23 -16.57
C VAL A 467 -17.55 -10.93 -15.20
N ALA A 468 -18.56 -11.77 -14.99
CA ALA A 468 -18.68 -12.53 -13.74
C ALA A 468 -17.53 -13.54 -13.54
N VAL A 469 -17.05 -14.17 -14.61
CA VAL A 469 -15.87 -15.05 -14.60
C VAL A 469 -14.62 -14.24 -14.22
N SER A 470 -14.41 -13.08 -14.87
CA SER A 470 -13.31 -12.15 -14.56
C SER A 470 -13.33 -11.66 -13.10
N ALA A 471 -14.53 -11.40 -12.55
CA ALA A 471 -14.75 -10.93 -11.19
C ALA A 471 -14.61 -12.01 -10.10
N ASP A 472 -14.72 -13.29 -10.46
CA ASP A 472 -14.62 -14.42 -9.54
C ASP A 472 -13.16 -14.63 -9.12
N LYS A 473 -12.91 -14.80 -7.82
CA LYS A 473 -11.56 -15.02 -7.27
C LYS A 473 -10.93 -16.35 -7.72
N ARG A 474 -11.75 -17.29 -8.20
CA ARG A 474 -11.37 -18.63 -8.64
C ARG A 474 -11.01 -18.60 -10.13
N TYR A 475 -11.93 -18.12 -10.97
CA TYR A 475 -11.79 -18.15 -12.43
C TYR A 475 -11.05 -16.92 -12.99
N GLY A 476 -11.23 -15.76 -12.36
CA GLY A 476 -10.71 -14.47 -12.81
C GLY A 476 -9.21 -14.47 -13.06
N PRO A 477 -8.35 -15.00 -12.16
CA PRO A 477 -6.90 -15.01 -12.39
C PRO A 477 -6.47 -15.69 -13.70
N ILE A 478 -7.14 -16.77 -14.10
CA ILE A 478 -6.87 -17.46 -15.36
C ILE A 478 -7.39 -16.62 -16.54
N TYR A 479 -8.64 -16.18 -16.46
CA TYR A 479 -9.30 -15.43 -17.52
C TYR A 479 -8.59 -14.09 -17.81
N ASN A 480 -8.29 -13.33 -16.76
CA ASN A 480 -7.68 -12.02 -16.83
C ASN A 480 -6.26 -12.05 -17.38
N GLN A 481 -5.52 -13.16 -17.17
CA GLN A 481 -4.23 -13.34 -17.83
C GLN A 481 -4.34 -13.56 -19.33
N GLY A 482 -5.34 -14.32 -19.79
CA GLY A 482 -5.61 -14.49 -21.21
C GLY A 482 -5.93 -13.15 -21.88
N ILE A 483 -6.79 -12.34 -21.25
CA ILE A 483 -7.10 -10.99 -21.77
C ILE A 483 -5.89 -10.05 -21.67
N ALA A 484 -5.07 -10.14 -20.62
CA ALA A 484 -3.83 -9.38 -20.52
C ALA A 484 -2.87 -9.69 -21.67
N GLN A 485 -2.81 -10.96 -22.11
CA GLN A 485 -2.00 -11.35 -23.27
C GLN A 485 -2.50 -10.69 -24.57
N VAL A 486 -3.82 -10.66 -24.82
CA VAL A 486 -4.40 -9.96 -25.97
C VAL A 486 -4.02 -8.47 -25.99
N VAL A 487 -4.08 -7.80 -24.84
CA VAL A 487 -3.70 -6.38 -24.74
C VAL A 487 -2.19 -6.18 -24.88
N TYR A 488 -1.38 -7.11 -24.33
CA TYR A 488 0.07 -7.11 -24.48
C TYR A 488 0.48 -7.20 -25.96
N ASP A 489 -0.06 -8.18 -26.68
CA ASP A 489 0.21 -8.38 -28.11
C ASP A 489 -0.26 -7.18 -28.94
N GLY A 490 -1.42 -6.62 -28.59
CA GLY A 490 -1.96 -5.40 -29.18
C GLY A 490 -1.03 -4.20 -29.00
N LEU A 491 -0.46 -4.02 -27.81
CA LEU A 491 0.50 -2.94 -27.53
C LEU A 491 1.81 -3.10 -28.30
N LEU A 492 2.36 -4.33 -28.35
CA LEU A 492 3.58 -4.61 -29.12
C LEU A 492 3.39 -4.35 -30.61
N LYS A 493 2.24 -4.76 -31.18
CA LYS A 493 1.90 -4.50 -32.58
C LYS A 493 1.86 -3.00 -32.92
N HIS A 494 1.55 -2.16 -31.94
CA HIS A 494 1.52 -0.70 -32.08
C HIS A 494 2.84 -0.02 -31.64
N GLY A 495 3.92 -0.78 -31.42
CA GLY A 495 5.26 -0.26 -31.17
C GLY A 495 5.62 0.00 -29.70
N TYR A 496 4.81 -0.45 -28.74
CA TYR A 496 5.14 -0.33 -27.32
C TYR A 496 6.38 -1.18 -26.97
N GLN A 497 7.32 -0.61 -26.22
CA GLN A 497 8.51 -1.33 -25.73
C GLN A 497 8.38 -1.64 -24.23
N PRO A 498 8.40 -2.93 -23.83
CA PRO A 498 8.43 -3.30 -22.41
C PRO A 498 9.60 -2.67 -21.66
N ASN A 499 9.35 -2.21 -20.43
CA ASN A 499 10.31 -1.58 -19.51
C ASN A 499 10.87 -0.20 -19.94
N ASP A 500 10.35 0.42 -21.00
CA ASP A 500 10.75 1.79 -21.42
C ASP A 500 10.11 2.88 -20.53
N GLY A 501 9.12 2.53 -19.70
CA GLY A 501 8.48 3.43 -18.75
C GLY A 501 7.38 4.33 -19.34
N THR A 502 7.10 4.24 -20.64
CA THR A 502 6.01 4.98 -21.31
C THR A 502 4.65 4.66 -20.68
N PRO A 503 3.87 5.65 -20.21
CA PRO A 503 2.58 5.42 -19.58
C PRO A 503 1.53 4.80 -20.51
N ILE A 504 0.67 3.96 -19.94
CA ILE A 504 -0.50 3.36 -20.60
C ILE A 504 -1.77 3.81 -19.88
N THR A 505 -2.74 4.34 -20.63
CA THR A 505 -4.08 4.66 -20.12
C THR A 505 -5.12 3.77 -20.81
N MET A 506 -5.82 2.94 -20.06
CA MET A 506 -6.95 2.14 -20.59
C MET A 506 -8.27 2.88 -20.40
N ILE A 507 -9.01 3.13 -21.48
CA ILE A 507 -10.35 3.71 -21.45
C ILE A 507 -11.36 2.57 -21.54
N GLY A 508 -12.02 2.24 -20.44
CA GLY A 508 -12.97 1.14 -20.37
C GLY A 508 -14.42 1.59 -20.30
N TYR A 509 -15.24 1.16 -21.26
CA TYR A 509 -16.68 1.39 -21.27
C TYR A 509 -17.44 0.25 -20.59
N SER A 510 -18.34 0.56 -19.65
CA SER A 510 -19.23 -0.43 -19.03
C SER A 510 -18.46 -1.65 -18.45
N GLY A 511 -18.67 -2.86 -18.97
CA GLY A 511 -17.90 -4.07 -18.62
C GLY A 511 -16.41 -4.02 -19.00
N GLY A 512 -16.03 -3.23 -20.01
CA GLY A 512 -14.63 -3.01 -20.41
C GLY A 512 -13.82 -2.31 -19.33
N ALA A 513 -14.46 -1.49 -18.50
CA ALA A 513 -13.84 -0.92 -17.30
C ALA A 513 -13.42 -2.01 -16.31
N HIS A 514 -14.27 -3.03 -16.11
CA HIS A 514 -13.94 -4.17 -15.25
C HIS A 514 -12.74 -4.94 -15.80
N MET A 515 -12.72 -5.23 -17.09
CA MET A 515 -11.61 -5.91 -17.73
C MET A 515 -10.32 -5.11 -17.57
N SER A 516 -10.36 -3.80 -17.82
CA SER A 516 -9.21 -2.89 -17.66
C SER A 516 -8.57 -2.98 -16.28
N VAL A 517 -9.38 -2.85 -15.21
CA VAL A 517 -8.85 -2.92 -13.84
C VAL A 517 -8.45 -4.33 -13.42
N ALA A 518 -9.02 -5.36 -14.04
CA ALA A 518 -8.76 -6.76 -13.74
C ALA A 518 -7.43 -7.25 -14.36
N ILE A 519 -7.08 -6.77 -15.56
CA ILE A 519 -5.85 -7.16 -16.27
C ILE A 519 -4.63 -6.34 -15.87
N ALA A 520 -4.82 -5.11 -15.37
CA ALA A 520 -3.74 -4.18 -15.08
C ALA A 520 -2.61 -4.74 -14.18
N PRO A 521 -2.87 -5.53 -13.11
CA PRO A 521 -1.80 -6.11 -12.30
C PRO A 521 -0.89 -7.07 -13.08
N TYR A 522 -1.42 -7.76 -14.09
CA TYR A 522 -0.67 -8.69 -14.93
C TYR A 522 0.15 -7.93 -15.97
N LEU A 523 -0.46 -6.97 -16.67
CA LEU A 523 0.23 -6.10 -17.63
C LEU A 523 1.38 -5.34 -16.99
N LYS A 524 1.17 -4.76 -15.80
CA LYS A 524 2.21 -4.02 -15.08
C LYS A 524 3.42 -4.88 -14.76
N ARG A 525 3.22 -6.17 -14.46
CA ARG A 525 4.31 -7.09 -14.15
C ARG A 525 5.20 -7.38 -15.35
N VAL A 526 4.61 -7.49 -16.54
CA VAL A 526 5.34 -7.87 -17.77
C VAL A 526 5.81 -6.67 -18.59
N LEU A 527 5.14 -5.51 -18.49
CA LEU A 527 5.49 -4.29 -19.22
C LEU A 527 6.36 -3.32 -18.42
N GLY A 528 6.37 -3.41 -17.09
CA GLY A 528 7.08 -2.48 -16.21
C GLY A 528 6.58 -1.02 -16.26
N GLY A 529 5.51 -0.73 -17.00
CA GLY A 529 4.99 0.61 -17.25
C GLY A 529 3.94 1.09 -16.24
N ASN A 530 3.73 2.40 -16.21
CA ASN A 530 2.70 3.07 -15.42
C ASN A 530 1.32 2.88 -16.07
N ILE A 531 0.40 2.21 -15.37
CA ILE A 531 -0.94 1.88 -15.89
C ILE A 531 -2.02 2.68 -15.16
N GLN A 532 -2.78 3.46 -15.92
CA GLN A 532 -3.94 4.24 -15.50
C GLN A 532 -5.21 3.72 -16.18
N VAL A 533 -6.36 3.89 -15.54
CA VAL A 533 -7.66 3.52 -16.12
C VAL A 533 -8.61 4.71 -16.08
N ILE A 534 -9.31 4.98 -17.18
CA ILE A 534 -10.47 5.86 -17.26
C ILE A 534 -11.68 4.97 -17.50
N SER A 535 -12.60 4.92 -16.54
CA SER A 535 -13.82 4.12 -16.60
C SER A 535 -15.00 5.01 -16.99
N LEU A 536 -15.70 4.63 -18.06
CA LEU A 536 -16.91 5.27 -18.55
C LEU A 536 -18.13 4.42 -18.15
N GLY A 537 -18.88 4.86 -17.12
CA GLY A 537 -20.05 4.12 -16.61
C GLY A 537 -19.75 2.71 -16.10
N GLY A 538 -18.52 2.45 -15.63
CA GLY A 538 -18.02 1.09 -15.42
C GLY A 538 -18.63 0.32 -14.24
N VAL A 539 -18.87 -0.98 -14.45
CA VAL A 539 -19.37 -1.91 -13.41
C VAL A 539 -18.25 -2.85 -12.97
N MET A 540 -17.50 -2.45 -11.94
CA MET A 540 -16.24 -3.12 -11.56
C MET A 540 -16.36 -3.86 -10.22
N SER A 541 -15.78 -5.06 -10.13
CA SER A 541 -15.71 -5.84 -8.89
C SER A 541 -14.70 -5.29 -7.89
N ALA A 542 -15.09 -5.23 -6.61
CA ALA A 542 -14.19 -4.92 -5.49
C ALA A 542 -13.13 -6.00 -5.22
N ASN A 543 -13.18 -7.14 -5.93
CA ASN A 543 -12.16 -8.19 -5.85
C ASN A 543 -10.88 -7.84 -6.62
N ASN A 544 -10.94 -6.90 -7.56
CA ASN A 544 -9.79 -6.45 -8.33
C ASN A 544 -8.83 -5.64 -7.45
N ASN A 545 -7.53 -5.77 -7.68
CA ASN A 545 -6.52 -5.09 -6.89
C ASN A 545 -6.24 -3.68 -7.41
N PHE A 546 -7.17 -2.75 -7.18
CA PHE A 546 -7.07 -1.33 -7.56
C PHE A 546 -5.79 -0.66 -7.06
N LEU A 547 -5.17 -1.18 -6.00
CA LEU A 547 -3.94 -0.63 -5.43
C LEU A 547 -2.71 -0.77 -6.34
N LYS A 548 -2.78 -1.63 -7.36
CA LYS A 548 -1.69 -1.81 -8.34
C LYS A 548 -1.72 -0.79 -9.49
N LEU A 549 -2.86 -0.14 -9.71
CA LEU A 549 -3.00 0.96 -10.66
C LEU A 549 -2.25 2.19 -10.17
N GLU A 550 -1.79 3.02 -11.12
CA GLU A 550 -1.41 4.40 -10.77
C GLU A 550 -2.65 5.16 -10.35
N HIS A 551 -3.70 5.11 -11.17
CA HIS A 551 -4.98 5.76 -10.87
C HIS A 551 -6.14 5.16 -11.65
N LEU A 552 -7.34 5.24 -11.09
CA LEU A 552 -8.62 4.99 -11.74
C LEU A 552 -9.48 6.25 -11.69
N TYR A 553 -9.77 6.85 -12.84
CA TYR A 553 -10.82 7.87 -12.96
C TYR A 553 -12.13 7.19 -13.32
N HIS A 554 -13.14 7.30 -12.48
CA HIS A 554 -14.44 6.67 -12.67
C HIS A 554 -15.48 7.73 -13.02
N LEU A 555 -15.75 7.89 -14.31
CA LEU A 555 -16.71 8.84 -14.85
C LEU A 555 -18.10 8.23 -14.85
N VAL A 556 -19.05 8.87 -14.17
CA VAL A 556 -20.41 8.36 -13.96
C VAL A 556 -21.42 9.49 -14.16
N GLY A 557 -22.49 9.21 -14.91
CA GLY A 557 -23.64 10.10 -15.03
C GLY A 557 -24.69 9.84 -13.95
N GLU A 558 -25.44 10.86 -13.53
CA GLU A 558 -26.45 10.76 -12.46
C GLU A 558 -27.62 9.83 -12.81
N LYS A 559 -27.89 9.65 -14.12
CA LYS A 559 -28.95 8.76 -14.63
C LYS A 559 -28.41 7.42 -15.11
N ASP A 560 -27.14 7.11 -14.86
CA ASP A 560 -26.54 5.84 -15.23
C ASP A 560 -26.96 4.71 -14.26
N VAL A 561 -28.06 4.05 -14.60
CA VAL A 561 -28.60 2.92 -13.83
C VAL A 561 -27.68 1.70 -13.83
N VAL A 562 -26.79 1.56 -14.82
CA VAL A 562 -25.88 0.41 -14.93
C VAL A 562 -24.71 0.58 -13.97
N ALA A 563 -24.08 1.76 -13.96
CA ALA A 563 -23.04 2.10 -12.99
C ALA A 563 -23.55 1.98 -11.54
N ALA A 564 -24.81 2.39 -11.29
CA ALA A 564 -25.47 2.27 -9.99
C ALA A 564 -25.64 0.81 -9.50
N LEU A 565 -25.66 -0.18 -10.39
CA LEU A 565 -25.68 -1.61 -10.00
C LEU A 565 -24.34 -2.07 -9.38
N GLY A 566 -23.24 -1.35 -9.61
CA GLY A 566 -21.90 -1.74 -9.14
C GLY A 566 -21.83 -2.06 -7.64
N PRO A 567 -22.24 -1.15 -6.73
CA PRO A 567 -22.27 -1.41 -5.28
C PRO A 567 -23.32 -2.43 -4.81
N ILE A 568 -24.28 -2.80 -5.67
CA ILE A 568 -25.28 -3.84 -5.39
C ILE A 568 -24.73 -5.21 -5.75
N LEU A 569 -24.23 -5.36 -6.99
CA LEU A 569 -23.64 -6.60 -7.49
C LEU A 569 -22.34 -6.93 -6.75
N PHE A 570 -21.57 -5.92 -6.35
CA PHE A 570 -20.30 -6.06 -5.63
C PHE A 570 -20.37 -5.39 -4.25
N PRO A 571 -20.88 -6.09 -3.22
CA PRO A 571 -21.04 -5.55 -1.87
C PRO A 571 -19.74 -4.96 -1.31
N GLY A 572 -18.58 -5.48 -1.70
CA GLY A 572 -17.27 -4.96 -1.31
C GLY A 572 -17.02 -3.50 -1.71
N ARG A 573 -17.80 -2.89 -2.61
CA ARG A 573 -17.74 -1.44 -2.90
C ARG A 573 -18.47 -0.59 -1.86
N ARG A 574 -19.26 -1.19 -0.97
CA ARG A 574 -19.99 -0.47 0.08
C ARG A 574 -19.06 -0.11 1.24
N LYS A 575 -19.30 1.04 1.88
CA LYS A 575 -18.44 1.62 2.93
C LYS A 575 -18.24 0.72 4.17
N PHE A 576 -19.17 -0.20 4.44
CA PHE A 576 -19.07 -1.12 5.59
C PHE A 576 -18.10 -2.30 5.37
N PHE A 577 -17.50 -2.44 4.18
CA PHE A 577 -16.36 -3.34 3.95
C PHE A 577 -15.06 -2.53 3.81
N PRO A 578 -14.55 -1.91 4.89
CA PRO A 578 -13.42 -0.98 4.81
C PRO A 578 -12.13 -1.62 4.30
N LEU A 579 -12.02 -2.96 4.35
CA LEU A 579 -10.85 -3.73 3.94
C LEU A 579 -10.86 -4.17 2.47
N SER A 580 -11.92 -3.87 1.72
CA SER A 580 -11.96 -4.20 0.28
C SER A 580 -10.93 -3.39 -0.50
N TYR A 581 -10.45 -3.93 -1.63
CA TYR A 581 -9.51 -3.19 -2.49
C TYR A 581 -10.10 -1.88 -2.99
N TRP A 582 -11.39 -1.85 -3.29
CA TRP A 582 -12.12 -0.63 -3.68
C TRP A 582 -12.02 0.45 -2.61
N ASN A 583 -12.48 0.17 -1.39
CA ASN A 583 -12.54 1.18 -0.33
C ASN A 583 -11.13 1.62 0.11
N ARG A 584 -10.15 0.72 0.07
CA ARG A 584 -8.74 1.07 0.31
C ARG A 584 -8.18 1.98 -0.78
N ALA A 585 -8.44 1.68 -2.04
CA ALA A 585 -7.97 2.51 -3.15
C ALA A 585 -8.65 3.89 -3.20
N MET A 586 -9.94 3.98 -2.87
CA MET A 586 -10.64 5.25 -2.67
C MET A 586 -9.96 6.09 -1.58
N ARG A 587 -9.68 5.51 -0.40
CA ARG A 587 -9.00 6.23 0.69
C ARG A 587 -7.57 6.64 0.34
N LYS A 588 -6.84 5.83 -0.42
CA LYS A 588 -5.48 6.16 -0.90
C LYS A 588 -5.43 7.18 -2.03
N GLY A 589 -6.57 7.71 -2.50
CA GLY A 589 -6.59 8.59 -3.67
C GLY A 589 -6.23 7.90 -4.98
N LYS A 590 -6.31 6.58 -5.06
CA LYS A 590 -6.06 5.84 -6.31
C LYS A 590 -7.29 5.73 -7.19
N ILE A 591 -8.45 6.18 -6.69
CA ILE A 591 -9.71 6.22 -7.42
C ILE A 591 -10.31 7.62 -7.23
N THR A 592 -10.60 8.29 -8.34
CA THR A 592 -11.35 9.54 -8.37
C THR A 592 -12.67 9.30 -9.10
N GLU A 593 -13.79 9.58 -8.44
CA GLU A 593 -15.10 9.56 -9.09
C GLU A 593 -15.41 10.95 -9.67
N ILE A 594 -15.78 11.01 -10.96
CA ILE A 594 -16.11 12.24 -11.68
C ILE A 594 -17.57 12.17 -12.12
N ASN A 595 -18.36 13.16 -11.71
CA ASN A 595 -19.75 13.28 -12.13
C ASN A 595 -19.83 13.96 -13.50
N LEU A 596 -20.45 13.30 -14.48
CA LEU A 596 -20.68 13.83 -15.83
C LEU A 596 -22.01 14.59 -15.98
N GLY A 597 -22.76 14.79 -14.89
CA GLY A 597 -24.07 15.43 -14.91
C GLY A 597 -25.20 14.46 -15.26
N PRO A 598 -26.35 14.95 -15.79
CA PRO A 598 -27.59 14.19 -15.91
C PRO A 598 -27.62 13.18 -17.09
N MET A 599 -26.49 12.54 -17.36
CA MET A 599 -26.29 11.56 -18.44
C MET A 599 -26.69 10.14 -18.02
N GLY A 600 -27.20 9.34 -18.96
CA GLY A 600 -27.49 7.91 -18.82
C GLY A 600 -26.33 7.01 -19.25
N HIS A 601 -26.52 5.69 -19.27
CA HIS A 601 -25.44 4.73 -19.58
C HIS A 601 -25.12 4.58 -21.08
N GLN A 602 -26.16 4.37 -21.90
CA GLN A 602 -26.06 4.11 -23.34
C GLN A 602 -27.03 5.03 -24.10
N VAL A 603 -26.88 5.11 -25.42
CA VAL A 603 -27.81 5.86 -26.28
C VAL A 603 -29.24 5.27 -26.26
N PRO A 604 -30.30 6.11 -26.30
CA PRO A 604 -30.29 7.58 -26.28
C PRO A 604 -30.10 8.17 -24.87
N GLY A 605 -29.47 9.35 -24.77
CA GLY A 605 -29.19 10.09 -23.54
C GLY A 605 -27.94 9.64 -22.78
N GLY A 606 -27.14 8.74 -23.36
CA GLY A 606 -25.95 8.15 -22.76
C GLY A 606 -24.73 9.08 -22.66
N ILE A 607 -23.70 8.66 -21.92
CA ILE A 607 -22.43 9.40 -21.78
C ILE A 607 -21.65 9.59 -23.08
N MET A 608 -21.92 8.80 -24.13
CA MET A 608 -21.30 8.93 -25.46
C MET A 608 -22.27 9.44 -26.53
N ASP A 609 -23.45 9.94 -26.14
CA ASP A 609 -24.48 10.31 -27.12
C ASP A 609 -24.14 11.64 -27.83
N PRO A 610 -23.96 11.65 -29.16
CA PRO A 610 -23.73 12.89 -29.91
C PRO A 610 -24.99 13.74 -30.09
N LYS A 611 -26.18 13.20 -29.80
CA LYS A 611 -27.49 13.83 -30.04
C LYS A 611 -28.18 14.31 -28.76
N ALA A 612 -27.62 14.01 -27.60
CA ALA A 612 -28.09 14.52 -26.31
C ALA A 612 -27.21 15.68 -25.86
N TYR A 613 -27.81 16.72 -25.26
CA TYR A 613 -27.13 17.96 -24.93
C TYR A 613 -27.29 18.32 -23.45
N LEU A 614 -26.21 18.83 -22.88
CA LEU A 614 -26.20 19.44 -21.55
C LEU A 614 -26.81 20.86 -21.60
N PRO A 615 -27.21 21.44 -20.45
CA PRO A 615 -27.78 22.79 -20.39
C PRO A 615 -26.86 23.90 -20.95
N ASN A 616 -25.54 23.66 -20.99
CA ASN A 616 -24.54 24.58 -21.56
C ASN A 616 -24.46 24.51 -23.11
N GLY A 617 -25.26 23.67 -23.76
CA GLY A 617 -25.28 23.50 -25.23
C GLY A 617 -24.26 22.51 -25.78
N GLU A 618 -23.40 21.94 -24.95
CA GLU A 618 -22.43 20.90 -25.34
C GLU A 618 -23.13 19.53 -25.46
N SER A 619 -22.76 18.72 -26.46
CA SER A 619 -23.29 17.36 -26.54
C SER A 619 -22.68 16.47 -25.43
N HIS A 620 -23.37 15.42 -25.01
CA HIS A 620 -22.84 14.50 -24.01
C HIS A 620 -21.50 13.90 -24.45
N LEU A 621 -21.37 13.56 -25.74
CA LEU A 621 -20.12 13.06 -26.32
C LEU A 621 -18.97 14.09 -26.22
N GLN A 622 -19.23 15.34 -26.60
CA GLN A 622 -18.23 16.42 -26.53
C GLN A 622 -17.73 16.62 -25.09
N HIS A 623 -18.67 16.70 -24.15
CA HIS A 623 -18.36 16.86 -22.73
C HIS A 623 -17.50 15.72 -22.19
N THR A 624 -17.89 14.47 -22.48
CA THR A 624 -17.15 13.28 -22.05
C THR A 624 -15.73 13.26 -22.63
N ILE A 625 -15.54 13.62 -23.90
CA ILE A 625 -14.21 13.74 -24.51
C ILE A 625 -13.40 14.85 -23.84
N GLY A 626 -14.00 16.02 -23.58
CA GLY A 626 -13.33 17.12 -22.88
C GLY A 626 -12.80 16.70 -21.50
N VAL A 627 -13.59 15.95 -20.73
CA VAL A 627 -13.14 15.40 -19.43
C VAL A 627 -12.00 14.40 -19.62
N ILE A 628 -12.09 13.48 -20.60
CA ILE A 628 -11.01 12.53 -20.91
C ILE A 628 -9.70 13.26 -21.23
N LEU A 629 -9.74 14.28 -22.07
CA LEU A 629 -8.55 15.06 -22.45
C LEU A 629 -7.94 15.78 -21.25
N SER A 630 -8.77 16.38 -20.39
CA SER A 630 -8.28 17.03 -19.16
C SER A 630 -7.56 16.06 -18.22
N ILE A 631 -7.97 14.79 -18.18
CA ILE A 631 -7.28 13.73 -17.44
C ILE A 631 -5.95 13.37 -18.11
N LEU A 632 -5.96 13.15 -19.42
CA LEU A 632 -4.77 12.73 -20.18
C LEU A 632 -3.66 13.79 -20.18
N GLU A 633 -4.04 15.07 -20.18
CA GLU A 633 -3.14 16.23 -20.14
C GLU A 633 -2.74 16.63 -18.70
N GLY A 634 -3.32 16.00 -17.66
CA GLY A 634 -3.02 16.31 -16.26
C GLY A 634 -3.59 17.67 -15.80
N GLN A 635 -4.61 18.19 -16.48
CA GLN A 635 -5.23 19.49 -16.23
C GLN A 635 -6.52 19.40 -15.40
N LEU A 636 -6.88 18.22 -14.88
CA LEU A 636 -8.10 18.05 -14.10
C LEU A 636 -8.04 18.90 -12.80
N VAL A 637 -8.59 20.11 -12.86
CA VAL A 637 -8.80 20.96 -11.69
C VAL A 637 -9.96 20.38 -10.90
N GLY A 638 -9.69 19.83 -9.72
CA GLY A 638 -10.73 19.28 -8.83
C GLY A 638 -11.88 20.27 -8.65
N ALA A 639 -13.11 19.83 -8.95
CA ALA A 639 -14.31 20.63 -8.77
C ALA A 639 -14.38 21.11 -7.31
N THR A 640 -14.20 22.41 -7.10
CA THR A 640 -14.10 23.03 -5.78
C THR A 640 -15.46 22.99 -5.07
N PRO A 641 -15.61 22.32 -3.92
CA PRO A 641 -16.83 22.39 -3.14
C PRO A 641 -17.02 23.78 -2.50
N THR A 642 -18.29 24.18 -2.36
CA THR A 642 -18.81 25.49 -1.90
C THR A 642 -18.53 25.85 -0.43
N ARG A 643 -17.63 25.16 0.27
CA ARG A 643 -17.25 25.51 1.65
C ARG A 643 -16.12 26.54 1.67
N PRO A 644 -16.18 27.57 2.52
CA PRO A 644 -15.07 28.50 2.68
C PRO A 644 -13.83 27.77 3.24
N ARG A 645 -12.68 28.00 2.59
CA ARG A 645 -11.38 27.46 3.01
C ARG A 645 -10.98 28.05 4.37
N GLN A 646 -10.56 27.19 5.30
CA GLN A 646 -10.00 27.63 6.58
C GLN A 646 -8.54 28.07 6.36
N LEU A 647 -8.20 29.30 6.80
CA LEU A 647 -6.82 29.79 6.77
C LEU A 647 -5.95 29.03 7.77
N SER A 648 -4.76 28.66 7.32
CA SER A 648 -3.71 28.07 8.16
C SER A 648 -2.98 29.14 8.99
N ASN A 649 -2.33 28.73 10.08
CA ASN A 649 -1.42 29.60 10.82
C ASN A 649 -0.29 30.12 9.91
N TYR A 650 0.30 29.27 9.07
CA TYR A 650 1.32 29.65 8.10
C TYR A 650 0.85 30.81 7.22
N GLU A 651 -0.34 30.73 6.63
CA GLU A 651 -0.85 31.79 5.76
C GLU A 651 -1.10 33.09 6.51
N LEU A 652 -1.52 33.02 7.78
CA LEU A 652 -1.62 34.20 8.64
C LEU A 652 -0.24 34.79 8.94
N TYR A 653 0.75 33.95 9.26
CA TYR A 653 2.12 34.39 9.54
C TYR A 653 2.73 35.12 8.34
N LYS A 654 2.48 34.64 7.12
CA LYS A 654 2.97 35.24 5.88
C LYS A 654 2.38 36.63 5.57
N GLN A 655 1.31 37.06 6.26
CA GLN A 655 0.76 38.42 6.13
C GLN A 655 1.67 39.49 6.74
N ALA A 656 2.57 39.11 7.65
CA ALA A 656 3.54 40.04 8.18
C ALA A 656 4.80 40.08 7.29
N ASP A 657 5.19 41.28 6.84
CA ASP A 657 6.27 41.47 5.88
C ASP A 657 7.58 40.81 6.30
N PHE A 658 7.95 40.86 7.58
CA PHE A 658 9.20 40.28 8.09
C PHE A 658 9.26 38.74 8.03
N ASN A 659 8.14 38.06 7.75
CA ASN A 659 8.10 36.62 7.49
C ASN A 659 8.28 36.28 5.99
N ASN A 660 8.50 37.29 5.14
CA ASN A 660 8.75 37.14 3.72
C ASN A 660 10.23 37.37 3.40
N TYR A 661 10.81 36.51 2.57
CA TYR A 661 12.24 36.59 2.23
C TYR A 661 12.61 37.91 1.53
N THR A 662 11.68 38.49 0.77
CA THR A 662 11.84 39.77 0.06
C THR A 662 12.04 40.97 0.99
N TYR A 663 11.68 40.84 2.27
CA TYR A 663 11.90 41.86 3.29
C TYR A 663 13.39 42.07 3.62
N TYR A 664 14.26 41.14 3.21
CA TYR A 664 15.68 41.11 3.54
C TYR A 664 16.56 41.24 2.29
N PRO A 665 16.91 42.47 1.84
CA PRO A 665 17.68 42.66 0.63
C PRO A 665 19.05 41.96 0.67
N LEU A 666 19.45 41.34 -0.45
CA LEU A 666 20.74 40.65 -0.55
C LEU A 666 21.94 41.62 -0.54
N THR A 667 21.71 42.89 -0.89
CA THR A 667 22.73 43.96 -0.86
C THR A 667 23.12 44.40 0.56
N GLN A 668 22.28 44.11 1.56
CA GLN A 668 22.57 44.45 2.95
C GLN A 668 23.52 43.43 3.57
N THR A 669 24.58 43.91 4.21
CA THR A 669 25.59 43.11 4.88
C THR A 669 25.75 43.50 6.35
N VAL A 670 26.39 42.63 7.12
CA VAL A 670 26.67 42.81 8.56
C VAL A 670 28.17 42.92 8.79
N ASP A 671 28.56 43.53 9.91
CA ASP A 671 29.95 43.58 10.31
C ASP A 671 30.41 42.17 10.78
N PRO A 672 31.39 41.55 10.11
CA PRO A 672 31.86 40.20 10.44
C PRO A 672 32.58 40.10 11.80
N GLN A 673 32.86 41.23 12.46
CA GLN A 673 33.36 41.25 13.83
C GLN A 673 32.29 40.86 14.85
N TRP A 674 31.02 41.24 14.59
CA TRP A 674 29.91 41.10 15.53
C TRP A 674 28.87 40.05 15.09
N TYR A 675 28.85 39.76 13.79
CA TYR A 675 27.95 38.78 13.19
C TYR A 675 28.71 37.73 12.38
N ARG A 676 28.11 36.53 12.26
CA ARG A 676 28.66 35.42 11.49
C ARG A 676 27.58 34.78 10.62
N PRO A 677 27.91 34.29 9.42
CA PRO A 677 26.96 33.53 8.62
C PRO A 677 26.61 32.20 9.30
N LEU A 678 25.39 31.69 9.07
CA LEU A 678 24.96 30.40 9.61
C LEU A 678 25.62 29.21 8.87
N GLY A 679 25.93 29.37 7.59
CA GLY A 679 26.58 28.35 6.77
C GLY A 679 27.26 28.95 5.54
N ASP A 680 28.07 28.15 4.86
CA ASP A 680 28.85 28.61 3.71
C ASP A 680 27.94 28.91 2.50
N TRP A 681 27.10 27.95 2.13
CA TRP A 681 26.11 28.08 1.06
C TRP A 681 24.72 28.20 1.66
N MET A 682 24.08 29.35 1.47
CA MET A 682 22.70 29.60 1.92
C MET A 682 21.90 30.18 0.77
N GLY A 683 20.62 29.83 0.70
CA GLY A 683 19.77 30.25 -0.40
C GLY A 683 18.33 29.78 -0.28
N ARG A 684 17.52 30.19 -1.25
CA ARG A 684 16.11 29.84 -1.36
C ARG A 684 15.93 28.71 -2.36
N LEU A 685 15.16 27.69 -1.98
CA LEU A 685 14.77 26.62 -2.89
C LEU A 685 13.57 27.07 -3.74
N ILE A 686 13.63 26.79 -5.03
CA ILE A 686 12.59 27.13 -6.00
C ILE A 686 12.21 25.86 -6.76
N LEU A 687 10.91 25.53 -6.75
CA LEU A 687 10.38 24.41 -7.51
C LEU A 687 10.40 24.75 -9.01
N PRO A 688 10.97 23.91 -9.90
CA PRO A 688 11.02 24.18 -11.33
C PRO A 688 9.64 24.16 -11.96
N GLN A 689 9.45 24.87 -13.07
CA GLN A 689 8.22 24.74 -13.85
C GLN A 689 8.17 23.36 -14.55
N PRO A 690 6.98 22.80 -14.85
CA PRO A 690 6.86 21.48 -15.49
C PRO A 690 7.69 21.31 -16.77
N ALA A 691 7.82 22.37 -17.58
CA ALA A 691 8.62 22.38 -18.80
C ALA A 691 10.14 22.28 -18.54
N GLU A 692 10.64 22.90 -17.47
CA GLU A 692 12.06 22.95 -17.11
C GLU A 692 12.54 21.66 -16.43
N ARG A 693 11.61 20.97 -15.76
CA ARG A 693 11.87 19.85 -14.85
C ARG A 693 12.72 18.74 -15.45
N ARG A 694 12.43 18.32 -16.69
CA ARG A 694 13.14 17.23 -17.37
C ARG A 694 14.62 17.55 -17.62
N GLN A 695 14.94 18.80 -17.92
CA GLN A 695 16.30 19.26 -18.19
C GLN A 695 17.06 19.58 -16.90
N LEU A 696 16.37 20.15 -15.91
CA LEU A 696 17.00 20.55 -14.65
C LEU A 696 17.44 19.35 -13.81
N ARG A 697 16.65 18.27 -13.73
CA ARG A 697 16.92 17.07 -12.90
C ARG A 697 17.29 17.42 -11.45
N GLY A 698 16.57 18.36 -10.85
CA GLY A 698 16.86 18.93 -9.55
C GLY A 698 15.88 20.07 -9.24
N VAL A 699 16.33 21.03 -8.43
CA VAL A 699 15.56 22.25 -8.13
C VAL A 699 16.40 23.48 -8.40
N TRP A 700 15.76 24.64 -8.51
CA TRP A 700 16.45 25.91 -8.60
C TRP A 700 16.87 26.37 -7.19
N PHE A 701 18.01 27.05 -7.10
CA PHE A 701 18.56 27.58 -5.86
C PHE A 701 18.99 29.03 -6.06
N GLU A 702 18.27 29.96 -5.44
CA GLU A 702 18.66 31.38 -5.41
C GLU A 702 19.71 31.58 -4.31
N VAL A 703 20.91 31.95 -4.71
CA VAL A 703 22.07 32.03 -3.82
C VAL A 703 22.01 33.30 -2.98
N HIS A 704 21.94 33.17 -1.67
CA HIS A 704 21.88 34.30 -0.73
C HIS A 704 23.23 34.56 -0.03
N HIS A 705 24.05 33.53 0.12
CA HIS A 705 25.38 33.60 0.71
C HIS A 705 26.26 32.47 0.17
N VAL A 706 27.55 32.75 0.05
CA VAL A 706 28.57 31.85 -0.51
C VAL A 706 29.86 31.91 0.30
N PRO A 707 30.70 30.86 0.25
CA PRO A 707 32.09 30.95 0.71
C PRO A 707 32.91 31.90 -0.18
N LYS A 708 34.07 32.32 0.32
CA LYS A 708 35.00 33.20 -0.42
C LYS A 708 35.36 32.61 -1.79
N GLY A 709 35.37 33.45 -2.82
CA GLY A 709 35.70 33.08 -4.21
C GLY A 709 34.50 32.83 -5.13
N TYR A 710 33.27 32.84 -4.60
CA TYR A 710 32.03 32.62 -5.35
C TYR A 710 31.05 33.80 -5.27
N GLU A 711 31.51 34.98 -4.81
CA GLU A 711 30.69 36.15 -4.48
C GLU A 711 29.81 36.62 -5.66
N SER A 712 30.26 36.40 -6.89
CA SER A 712 29.53 36.72 -8.12
C SER A 712 28.20 35.98 -8.25
N LEU A 713 28.04 34.82 -7.58
CA LEU A 713 26.83 34.02 -7.61
C LEU A 713 25.72 34.57 -6.70
N ILE A 714 26.00 35.48 -5.77
CA ILE A 714 24.98 36.04 -4.87
C ILE A 714 23.88 36.73 -5.68
N GLY A 715 22.62 36.36 -5.42
CA GLY A 715 21.44 36.83 -6.15
C GLY A 715 21.19 36.11 -7.48
N GLN A 716 22.07 35.19 -7.90
CA GLN A 716 21.83 34.35 -9.07
C GLN A 716 21.01 33.11 -8.69
N THR A 717 20.23 32.62 -9.65
CA THR A 717 19.55 31.34 -9.56
C THR A 717 20.37 30.29 -10.30
N VAL A 718 20.81 29.26 -9.57
CA VAL A 718 21.62 28.16 -10.09
C VAL A 718 20.90 26.82 -9.90
N ALA A 719 21.28 25.80 -10.67
CA ALA A 719 20.71 24.46 -10.50
C ALA A 719 21.28 23.80 -9.23
N LEU A 720 20.43 23.19 -8.40
CA LEU A 720 20.83 22.35 -7.28
C LEU A 720 20.46 20.89 -7.56
N ARG A 721 21.45 20.00 -7.47
CA ARG A 721 21.34 18.57 -7.81
C ARG A 721 21.92 17.69 -6.72
N TRP A 722 21.56 16.41 -6.77
CA TRP A 722 22.23 15.37 -6.00
C TRP A 722 23.57 15.02 -6.65
N THR A 723 24.59 14.73 -5.84
CA THR A 723 25.84 14.17 -6.35
C THR A 723 25.59 12.81 -7.02
N GLU A 724 26.45 12.46 -7.97
CA GLU A 724 26.32 11.24 -8.78
C GLU A 724 26.81 9.95 -8.06
N ILE A 725 27.03 10.01 -6.75
CA ILE A 725 27.55 8.91 -5.94
C ILE A 725 26.51 7.77 -5.86
N PRO A 726 26.88 6.49 -6.04
CA PRO A 726 25.94 5.36 -6.07
C PRO A 726 24.99 5.29 -4.87
N SER A 727 25.49 5.51 -3.65
CA SER A 727 24.68 5.48 -2.43
C SER A 727 23.63 6.60 -2.38
N VAL A 728 23.96 7.79 -2.89
CA VAL A 728 23.01 8.92 -2.99
C VAL A 728 21.93 8.60 -4.02
N LYS A 729 22.30 8.09 -5.20
CA LYS A 729 21.35 7.68 -6.25
C LYS A 729 20.38 6.61 -5.76
N GLN A 730 20.88 5.60 -5.05
CA GLN A 730 20.05 4.54 -4.50
C GLN A 730 19.02 5.10 -3.51
N ARG A 731 19.45 5.97 -2.58
CA ARG A 731 18.55 6.61 -1.61
C ARG A 731 17.51 7.49 -2.31
N VAL A 732 17.91 8.33 -3.26
CA VAL A 732 17.01 9.22 -4.02
C VAL A 732 15.97 8.39 -4.78
N ARG A 733 16.41 7.35 -5.50
CA ARG A 733 15.51 6.44 -6.24
C ARG A 733 14.52 5.74 -5.31
N ALA A 734 14.96 5.33 -4.12
CA ALA A 734 14.12 4.59 -3.18
C ALA A 734 12.91 5.39 -2.65
N VAL A 735 13.03 6.72 -2.63
CA VAL A 735 12.00 7.62 -2.09
C VAL A 735 11.31 8.49 -3.15
N THR A 736 11.73 8.36 -4.41
CA THR A 736 11.08 9.04 -5.54
C THR A 736 9.73 8.39 -5.81
N ARG A 737 8.65 9.19 -5.81
CA ARG A 737 7.26 8.69 -5.95
C ARG A 737 6.43 9.62 -6.82
N ASP A 738 5.42 9.06 -7.46
CA ASP A 738 4.33 9.84 -8.04
C ASP A 738 3.48 10.40 -6.88
N VAL A 739 3.05 11.65 -6.98
CA VAL A 739 2.27 12.33 -5.95
C VAL A 739 0.87 12.60 -6.49
N ASN A 740 -0.13 11.98 -5.89
CA ASN A 740 -1.54 12.19 -6.15
C ASN A 740 -2.27 12.28 -4.82
N PHE A 741 -3.00 13.38 -4.62
CA PHE A 741 -3.66 13.62 -3.34
C PHE A 741 -4.74 12.57 -3.08
N SER A 742 -4.72 12.01 -1.88
CA SER A 742 -5.85 11.24 -1.36
C SER A 742 -7.05 12.14 -1.08
N VAL A 743 -8.23 11.53 -0.96
CA VAL A 743 -9.45 12.25 -0.54
C VAL A 743 -9.21 12.94 0.81
N ASP A 744 -8.47 12.29 1.71
CA ASP A 744 -8.11 12.88 3.00
C ASP A 744 -7.13 14.04 2.84
N ALA A 745 -6.13 13.93 1.96
CA ALA A 745 -5.16 15.00 1.67
C ALA A 745 -5.82 16.22 1.04
N GLU A 746 -6.72 15.99 0.08
CA GLU A 746 -7.49 17.03 -0.56
C GLU A 746 -8.44 17.71 0.43
N TYR A 747 -9.14 16.92 1.26
CA TYR A 747 -9.99 17.45 2.32
C TYR A 747 -9.19 18.26 3.36
N SER A 748 -8.09 17.73 3.89
CA SER A 748 -7.31 18.44 4.91
C SER A 748 -6.59 19.66 4.35
N SER A 749 -6.20 19.64 3.07
CA SER A 749 -5.62 20.79 2.38
C SER A 749 -6.64 21.90 2.12
N GLN A 750 -7.89 21.56 1.78
CA GLN A 750 -8.92 22.55 1.46
C GLN A 750 -9.72 23.01 2.69
N TYR A 751 -9.86 22.16 3.71
CA TYR A 751 -10.76 22.39 4.83
C TYR A 751 -10.15 22.16 6.21
N GLY A 752 -8.98 21.54 6.30
CA GLY A 752 -8.32 21.22 7.58
C GLY A 752 -7.37 22.30 8.09
N GLY A 753 -7.03 23.31 7.27
CA GLY A 753 -6.08 24.36 7.61
C GLY A 753 -4.62 23.90 7.69
N SER A 754 -4.31 22.65 7.33
CA SER A 754 -2.93 22.15 7.25
C SER A 754 -2.30 22.55 5.92
N ILE A 755 -1.00 22.81 5.93
CA ILE A 755 -0.22 23.03 4.71
C ILE A 755 0.14 21.68 4.08
N HIS A 756 -0.13 21.54 2.78
CA HIS A 756 0.18 20.37 1.96
C HIS A 756 1.02 20.77 0.74
N PRO A 757 1.76 19.84 0.11
CA PRO A 757 2.57 20.09 -1.08
C PRO A 757 1.71 20.19 -2.35
N VAL A 758 0.74 21.12 -2.35
CA VAL A 758 -0.28 21.25 -3.40
C VAL A 758 0.31 21.47 -4.79
N ARG A 759 1.49 22.08 -4.86
CA ARG A 759 2.25 22.32 -6.10
C ARG A 759 2.81 21.04 -6.73
N LEU A 760 2.82 19.94 -5.99
CA LEU A 760 3.28 18.63 -6.43
C LEU A 760 2.13 17.66 -6.72
N ASN A 761 0.86 18.06 -6.53
CA ASN A 761 -0.27 17.19 -6.83
C ASN A 761 -0.28 16.84 -8.34
N HIS A 762 -0.48 15.57 -8.65
CA HIS A 762 -0.41 14.96 -9.98
C HIS A 762 0.98 14.94 -10.64
N TRP A 763 2.04 15.31 -9.92
CA TRP A 763 3.40 15.17 -10.45
C TRP A 763 3.89 13.72 -10.36
N GLN A 764 4.46 13.21 -11.44
CA GLN A 764 5.11 11.89 -11.47
C GLN A 764 6.57 11.98 -11.05
N GLN A 765 7.14 10.93 -10.46
CA GLN A 765 8.56 10.81 -10.14
C GLN A 765 9.13 11.98 -9.32
N VAL A 766 8.38 12.46 -8.33
CA VAL A 766 8.81 13.54 -7.43
C VAL A 766 9.96 13.07 -6.55
N GLY A 767 11.13 13.70 -6.69
CA GLY A 767 12.32 13.40 -5.90
C GLY A 767 12.40 14.19 -4.58
N PRO A 768 13.39 13.92 -3.71
CA PRO A 768 13.48 14.56 -2.38
C PRO A 768 13.75 16.06 -2.36
N LEU A 769 14.48 16.59 -3.34
CA LEU A 769 14.70 18.05 -3.47
C LEU A 769 13.41 18.74 -3.93
N GLU A 770 12.71 18.14 -4.89
CA GLU A 770 11.41 18.64 -5.37
C GLU A 770 10.37 18.58 -4.25
N SER A 771 10.34 17.50 -3.46
CA SER A 771 9.43 17.40 -2.31
C SER A 771 9.73 18.41 -1.21
N LEU A 772 10.99 18.82 -1.06
CA LEU A 772 11.37 19.89 -0.14
C LEU A 772 10.95 21.24 -0.71
N ALA A 773 11.40 21.61 -1.93
CA ALA A 773 11.08 22.89 -2.56
C ALA A 773 9.56 23.11 -2.74
N GLY A 774 8.80 22.05 -2.99
CA GLY A 774 7.34 22.08 -3.18
C GLY A 774 6.52 21.88 -1.91
N SER A 775 7.12 21.84 -0.71
CA SER A 775 6.39 21.54 0.54
C SER A 775 5.39 22.63 0.93
N HIS A 776 5.71 23.90 0.65
CA HIS A 776 4.84 25.04 0.90
C HIS A 776 4.04 25.43 -0.35
N PRO A 777 3.02 26.31 -0.22
CA PRO A 777 2.31 26.86 -1.38
C PRO A 777 3.15 27.85 -2.22
N THR A 778 4.26 28.35 -1.68
CA THR A 778 5.15 29.33 -2.33
C THR A 778 6.62 28.95 -2.15
N ASP A 779 7.51 29.45 -3.02
CA ASP A 779 8.96 29.21 -2.94
C ASP A 779 9.59 30.11 -1.86
N ASP A 780 9.46 29.73 -0.59
CA ASP A 780 9.95 30.53 0.54
C ASP A 780 10.82 29.77 1.55
N LEU A 781 11.21 28.54 1.21
CA LEU A 781 12.15 27.76 2.02
C LEU A 781 13.58 28.30 1.89
N ILE A 782 14.10 28.83 2.99
CA ILE A 782 15.49 29.25 3.12
C ILE A 782 16.28 28.13 3.78
N VAL A 783 17.35 27.70 3.10
CA VAL A 783 18.15 26.55 3.52
C VAL A 783 19.64 26.89 3.49
N MET A 784 20.42 26.16 4.29
CA MET A 784 21.85 25.99 4.10
C MET A 784 22.15 24.61 3.53
N LEU A 785 23.15 24.52 2.66
CA LEU A 785 23.63 23.23 2.15
C LEU A 785 24.63 22.62 3.15
N ALA A 786 24.40 21.36 3.52
CA ALA A 786 25.22 20.66 4.52
C ALA A 786 26.36 19.88 3.88
N GLY A 787 27.54 19.97 4.49
CA GLY A 787 28.74 19.27 4.04
C GLY A 787 29.41 19.96 2.84
N GLU A 788 30.21 19.19 2.12
CA GLU A 788 30.92 19.66 0.93
C GLU A 788 29.96 19.87 -0.24
N VAL A 789 30.01 21.05 -0.87
CA VAL A 789 29.22 21.40 -2.06
C VAL A 789 30.14 21.45 -3.27
N GLU A 790 29.84 20.64 -4.28
CA GLU A 790 30.62 20.65 -5.53
C GLU A 790 29.99 21.66 -6.49
N VAL A 791 30.81 22.59 -7.01
CA VAL A 791 30.40 23.58 -8.01
C VAL A 791 30.92 23.14 -9.38
N ARG A 792 30.04 23.06 -10.36
CA ARG A 792 30.39 22.67 -11.75
C ARG A 792 29.74 23.60 -12.75
N GLU A 793 30.32 23.69 -13.95
CA GLU A 793 29.63 24.39 -15.03
C GLU A 793 28.40 23.61 -15.51
N SER A 794 27.29 24.31 -15.72
CA SER A 794 26.00 23.76 -16.15
C SER A 794 25.79 24.02 -17.65
N GLY A 795 25.43 22.98 -18.40
CA GLY A 795 25.01 23.11 -19.81
C GLY A 795 23.53 23.45 -20.02
N VAL A 796 22.76 23.73 -18.96
CA VAL A 796 21.29 23.92 -19.01
C VAL A 796 20.93 25.39 -19.24
N ARG A 797 20.01 25.66 -20.18
CA ARG A 797 19.44 26.99 -20.48
C ARG A 797 18.04 27.10 -19.87
N SER A 798 17.68 28.25 -19.30
CA SER A 798 16.28 28.58 -18.96
C SER A 798 15.64 29.41 -20.09
N ASP A 799 14.31 29.29 -20.24
CA ASP A 799 13.53 30.02 -21.25
C ASP A 799 13.55 31.55 -21.09
N ALA A 800 14.04 32.05 -19.94
CA ALA A 800 14.23 33.49 -19.68
C ALA A 800 15.51 34.08 -20.32
N GLY A 801 16.22 33.33 -21.17
CA GLY A 801 17.34 33.87 -21.96
C GLY A 801 18.58 34.27 -21.17
N ARG A 802 18.69 33.93 -19.88
CA ARG A 802 19.88 34.17 -19.07
C ARG A 802 20.71 32.89 -18.96
N LEU A 803 21.92 32.93 -19.53
CA LEU A 803 22.96 31.93 -19.30
C LEU A 803 23.39 31.98 -17.82
N PHE A 804 23.09 30.94 -17.05
CA PHE A 804 23.79 30.69 -15.79
C PHE A 804 24.39 29.29 -15.85
N GLY A 805 25.62 29.25 -16.36
CA GLY A 805 26.39 28.03 -16.56
C GLY A 805 26.95 27.45 -15.28
N THR A 806 26.26 27.47 -14.14
CA THR A 806 26.76 26.91 -12.87
C THR A 806 25.70 26.04 -12.18
N ALA A 807 26.11 24.88 -11.68
CA ALA A 807 25.29 23.94 -10.92
C ALA A 807 26.00 23.55 -9.61
N LEU A 808 25.23 23.49 -8.53
CA LEU A 808 25.63 23.04 -7.21
C LEU A 808 25.19 21.59 -6.99
N TYR A 809 26.06 20.77 -6.40
CA TYR A 809 25.78 19.39 -6.09
C TYR A 809 25.92 19.15 -4.58
N THR A 810 24.87 18.57 -3.98
CA THR A 810 24.82 18.24 -2.55
C THR A 810 24.72 16.73 -2.32
N ARG A 811 25.33 16.26 -1.23
CA ARG A 811 25.24 14.85 -0.76
C ARG A 811 24.12 14.66 0.27
N HIS A 812 23.81 15.71 1.02
CA HIS A 812 22.86 15.69 2.13
C HIS A 812 21.64 16.54 1.84
N GLN A 813 20.55 16.27 2.55
CA GLN A 813 19.36 17.11 2.47
C GLN A 813 19.71 18.54 2.93
N PRO A 814 19.29 19.59 2.20
CA PRO A 814 19.43 20.96 2.67
C PRO A 814 18.77 21.16 4.04
N VAL A 815 19.40 21.96 4.90
CA VAL A 815 18.93 22.22 6.26
C VAL A 815 18.17 23.53 6.28
N GLU A 816 16.91 23.52 6.71
CA GLU A 816 16.11 24.73 6.86
C GLU A 816 16.64 25.61 7.99
N ILE A 817 16.75 26.91 7.70
CA ILE A 817 17.32 27.92 8.61
C ILE A 817 16.41 29.15 8.68
N THR A 818 16.65 29.97 9.70
CA THR A 818 16.01 31.29 9.86
C THR A 818 17.11 32.32 10.04
N GLY A 819 17.09 33.36 9.19
CA GLY A 819 18.14 34.36 9.12
C GLY A 819 19.36 33.92 8.30
N ARG A 820 20.16 34.89 7.86
CA ARG A 820 21.43 34.67 7.15
C ARG A 820 22.64 34.77 8.08
N TYR A 821 22.50 35.55 9.14
CA TYR A 821 23.56 35.82 10.09
C TYR A 821 23.10 35.63 11.52
N TYR A 822 24.04 35.33 12.41
CA TYR A 822 23.83 35.32 13.85
C TYR A 822 24.83 36.22 14.56
N GLY A 823 24.40 36.83 15.67
CA GLY A 823 25.21 37.67 16.55
C GLY A 823 25.04 37.25 18.01
N LEU A 824 25.90 37.72 18.91
CA LEU A 824 25.83 37.45 20.35
C LEU A 824 25.68 38.77 21.11
N VAL A 825 24.52 38.96 21.74
CA VAL A 825 24.14 40.25 22.33
C VAL A 825 23.50 40.12 23.72
N ARG A 826 23.48 41.22 24.46
CA ARG A 826 22.62 41.44 25.62
C ARG A 826 21.59 42.53 25.28
N PHE A 827 20.33 42.31 25.61
CA PHE A 827 19.29 43.32 25.46
C PHE A 827 19.40 44.34 26.61
N GLU A 828 19.52 45.63 26.29
CA GLU A 828 19.64 46.69 27.32
C GLU A 828 18.29 47.30 27.65
N ALA A 829 17.55 47.75 26.65
CA ALA A 829 16.22 48.32 26.83
C ALA A 829 15.40 48.28 25.53
N PRO A 830 14.06 48.09 25.62
CA PRO A 830 13.16 48.38 24.52
C PRO A 830 13.07 49.89 24.26
N ILE A 831 12.93 50.28 22.99
CA ILE A 831 12.65 51.67 22.61
C ILE A 831 11.14 51.86 22.58
N SER A 832 10.62 52.64 23.55
CA SER A 832 9.17 52.82 23.77
C SER A 832 8.42 53.25 22.51
N GLY A 833 7.25 52.63 22.29
CA GLY A 833 6.39 52.91 21.12
C GLY A 833 6.89 52.35 19.79
N THR A 834 7.97 51.56 19.79
CA THR A 834 8.54 50.95 18.59
C THR A 834 8.76 49.45 18.78
N ASP A 835 9.10 48.74 17.70
CA ASP A 835 9.54 47.35 17.74
C ASP A 835 11.07 47.22 17.92
N ARG A 836 11.77 48.27 18.36
CA ARG A 836 13.23 48.32 18.41
C ARG A 836 13.76 48.09 19.81
N PHE A 837 14.94 47.50 19.90
CA PHE A 837 15.68 47.28 21.13
C PHE A 837 17.11 47.79 21.00
N GLN A 838 17.58 48.45 22.05
CA GLN A 838 19.00 48.69 22.24
C GLN A 838 19.65 47.39 22.71
N VAL A 839 20.71 46.96 22.01
CA VAL A 839 21.51 45.80 22.38
C VAL A 839 22.97 46.16 22.49
N ARG A 840 23.72 45.35 23.24
CA ARG A 840 25.17 45.44 23.33
C ARG A 840 25.81 44.15 22.87
N HIS A 841 26.80 44.26 22.00
CA HIS A 841 27.54 43.12 21.47
C HIS A 841 28.52 42.52 22.47
N PHE A 842 28.69 41.21 22.40
CA PHE A 842 29.73 40.51 23.14
C PHE A 842 31.11 40.84 22.59
N ASN A 843 32.04 41.17 23.48
CA ASN A 843 33.42 41.46 23.11
C ASN A 843 34.29 40.24 23.37
N ALA A 844 34.76 39.60 22.29
CA ALA A 844 35.59 38.40 22.35
C ALA A 844 36.91 38.61 23.14
N ARG A 845 37.42 39.85 23.22
CA ARG A 845 38.69 40.15 23.91
C ARG A 845 38.52 40.22 25.43
N THR A 846 37.49 40.90 25.91
CA THR A 846 37.22 41.07 27.35
C THR A 846 36.33 39.96 27.91
N ARG A 847 35.67 39.19 27.02
CA ARG A 847 34.66 38.17 27.32
C ARG A 847 33.44 38.70 28.07
N GLN A 848 33.11 39.98 27.84
CA GLN A 848 31.99 40.69 28.48
C GLN A 848 31.09 41.34 27.42
N PHE A 849 29.87 41.73 27.82
CA PHE A 849 29.03 42.63 27.02
C PHE A 849 29.45 44.07 27.25
N ASP A 850 30.60 44.46 26.72
CA ASP A 850 31.14 45.83 26.70
C ASP A 850 31.49 46.30 25.27
N GLY A 851 31.06 45.54 24.26
CA GLY A 851 31.21 45.89 22.85
C GLY A 851 30.32 47.08 22.44
N PRO A 852 30.29 47.39 21.12
CA PRO A 852 29.46 48.46 20.61
C PRO A 852 27.98 48.18 20.86
N THR A 853 27.24 49.26 21.05
CA THR A 853 25.79 49.20 21.13
C THR A 853 25.16 49.35 19.76
N GLU A 854 24.10 48.60 19.49
CA GLU A 854 23.35 48.63 18.23
C GLU A 854 21.84 48.68 18.52
N VAL A 855 21.07 49.28 17.61
CA VAL A 855 19.62 49.18 17.62
C VAL A 855 19.20 48.05 16.69
N VAL A 856 18.52 47.05 17.22
CA VAL A 856 17.95 45.93 16.46
C VAL A 856 16.43 45.99 16.46
N ARG A 857 15.77 45.29 15.53
CA ARG A 857 14.31 45.20 15.45
C ARG A 857 13.81 43.84 15.89
N LEU A 858 12.75 43.85 16.69
CA LEU A 858 11.97 42.69 17.11
C LEU A 858 10.48 42.92 16.80
N PRO A 859 10.07 42.84 15.52
CA PRO A 859 8.67 43.02 15.11
C PRO A 859 7.73 42.12 15.91
N GLN A 860 6.51 42.60 16.13
CA GLN A 860 5.46 41.83 16.79
C GLN A 860 5.07 40.64 15.90
N VAL A 861 5.04 39.44 16.48
CA VAL A 861 4.67 38.22 15.76
C VAL A 861 3.15 38.12 15.59
N VAL A 862 2.72 37.42 14.54
CA VAL A 862 1.31 37.14 14.27
C VAL A 862 0.82 36.03 15.21
N MET A 863 -0.39 36.19 15.73
CA MET A 863 -1.01 35.21 16.64
C MET A 863 -1.28 33.89 15.90
N ALA A 864 -0.97 32.77 16.54
CA ALA A 864 -1.32 31.44 16.05
C ALA A 864 -2.80 31.18 16.35
N GLN A 865 -3.69 31.46 15.39
CA GLN A 865 -5.13 31.39 15.60
C GLN A 865 -5.61 29.99 16.01
N CYS A 866 -4.97 28.92 15.51
CA CYS A 866 -5.28 27.55 15.91
C CYS A 866 -4.93 27.23 17.37
N TYR A 867 -3.99 27.96 17.99
CA TYR A 867 -3.57 27.76 19.37
C TYR A 867 -4.15 28.80 20.34
N GLY A 868 -4.53 29.98 19.84
CA GLY A 868 -5.02 31.09 20.66
C GLY A 868 -3.92 31.86 21.41
N SER A 869 -2.64 31.68 21.03
CA SER A 869 -1.48 32.33 21.65
C SER A 869 -0.46 32.81 20.59
N TYR A 870 0.45 33.69 21.00
CA TYR A 870 1.56 34.13 20.14
C TYR A 870 2.73 33.12 20.24
N PRO A 871 3.35 32.72 19.12
CA PRO A 871 4.50 31.77 19.14
C PRO A 871 5.71 32.26 19.95
N SER A 872 5.84 33.57 20.12
CA SER A 872 6.87 34.21 20.94
C SER A 872 6.38 35.58 21.43
N THR A 873 6.96 36.08 22.51
CA THR A 873 6.74 37.44 23.02
C THR A 873 8.07 38.10 23.37
N THR A 874 8.14 39.42 23.20
CA THR A 874 9.28 40.28 23.59
C THR A 874 9.05 40.98 24.92
N ASN A 875 7.88 40.80 25.52
CA ASN A 875 7.53 41.40 26.80
C ASN A 875 8.56 41.01 27.87
N GLN A 876 9.19 42.00 28.52
CA GLN A 876 10.20 41.80 29.57
C GLN A 876 11.40 40.93 29.13
N LEU A 877 11.74 40.90 27.83
CA LEU A 877 12.88 40.13 27.32
C LEU A 877 14.21 40.55 27.97
N GLU A 878 14.39 41.84 28.21
CA GLU A 878 15.56 42.42 28.89
C GLU A 878 15.64 42.03 30.37
N GLN A 879 14.52 41.62 30.97
CA GLN A 879 14.41 41.16 32.37
C GLN A 879 14.51 39.63 32.48
N SER A 880 14.67 38.93 31.35
CA SER A 880 14.83 37.48 31.35
C SER A 880 16.04 37.07 32.19
N PRO A 881 15.96 36.01 33.02
CA PRO A 881 17.06 35.56 33.87
C PRO A 881 18.33 35.16 33.10
N PHE A 882 18.24 34.97 31.78
CA PHE A 882 19.39 34.62 30.94
C PHE A 882 19.94 35.79 30.11
N ASN A 883 19.37 36.99 30.26
CA ASN A 883 19.84 38.16 29.53
C ASN A 883 21.25 38.58 29.96
N GLU A 884 21.63 38.37 31.22
CA GLU A 884 23.00 38.63 31.70
C GLU A 884 24.05 37.76 30.98
N ALA A 885 23.75 36.47 30.78
CA ALA A 885 24.60 35.57 30.00
C ALA A 885 24.57 35.88 28.50
N GLY A 886 23.48 36.50 28.05
CA GLY A 886 23.22 36.97 26.69
C GLY A 886 22.55 35.95 25.77
N TRP A 887 22.27 36.42 24.56
CA TRP A 887 21.45 35.76 23.57
C TRP A 887 22.16 35.71 22.22
N TYR A 888 22.14 34.53 21.61
CA TYR A 888 22.33 34.44 20.17
C TYR A 888 21.07 34.95 19.47
N ILE A 889 21.25 35.96 18.61
CA ILE A 889 20.20 36.51 17.75
C ILE A 889 20.47 36.06 16.31
N TYR A 890 19.44 35.61 15.60
CA TYR A 890 19.55 35.15 14.21
C TYR A 890 18.62 36.00 13.33
N GLY A 891 19.10 36.40 12.16
CA GLY A 891 18.34 37.29 11.28
C GLY A 891 19.13 37.85 10.11
N ALA A 892 18.65 38.96 9.59
CA ALA A 892 19.31 39.77 8.56
C ALA A 892 18.85 41.22 8.67
N LYS A 893 19.55 42.13 7.98
CA LYS A 893 19.15 43.54 7.90
C LYS A 893 17.95 43.73 6.98
N ASP A 894 17.03 44.60 7.37
CA ASP A 894 15.98 45.11 6.50
C ASP A 894 16.52 46.17 5.52
N ALA A 895 15.66 46.69 4.65
CA ALA A 895 16.02 47.73 3.69
C ALA A 895 16.51 49.04 4.35
N ALA A 896 16.09 49.32 5.59
CA ALA A 896 16.52 50.48 6.36
C ALA A 896 17.86 50.24 7.09
N GLY A 897 18.45 49.05 6.96
CA GLY A 897 19.75 48.71 7.54
C GLY A 897 19.69 48.23 9.00
N TYR A 898 18.50 48.08 9.59
CA TYR A 898 18.36 47.54 10.94
C TYR A 898 18.41 46.02 10.93
N PHE A 899 19.19 45.41 11.82
CA PHE A 899 19.18 43.96 12.00
C PHE A 899 17.86 43.52 12.63
N VAL A 900 17.09 42.68 11.94
CA VAL A 900 15.80 42.16 12.43
C VAL A 900 16.03 40.79 13.04
N VAL A 901 15.75 40.66 14.33
CA VAL A 901 15.90 39.40 15.06
C VAL A 901 14.69 38.51 14.79
N GLN A 902 14.90 37.51 13.95
CA GLN A 902 13.90 36.51 13.57
C GLN A 902 13.92 35.31 14.53
N SER A 903 15.09 34.96 15.09
CA SER A 903 15.24 33.83 16.00
C SER A 903 16.12 34.14 17.21
N LEU A 904 15.86 33.48 18.33
CA LEU A 904 16.57 33.62 19.61
C LEU A 904 17.18 32.29 20.09
N GLY A 905 18.31 32.38 20.77
CA GLY A 905 18.94 31.25 21.44
C GLY A 905 19.64 31.69 22.74
N PRO A 906 19.22 31.21 23.93
CA PRO A 906 19.89 31.55 25.18
C PRO A 906 21.34 31.04 25.16
N ARG A 907 22.33 31.92 25.34
CA ARG A 907 23.74 31.51 25.26
C ARG A 907 24.08 30.44 26.30
N SER A 908 23.55 30.56 27.51
CA SER A 908 23.75 29.62 28.62
C SER A 908 23.37 28.18 28.27
N LEU A 909 22.35 27.98 27.42
CA LEU A 909 21.87 26.65 27.04
C LEU A 909 22.90 25.87 26.20
N PHE A 910 23.62 26.56 25.30
CA PHE A 910 24.51 25.89 24.35
C PHE A 910 25.93 25.66 24.87
N ARG A 911 26.34 26.38 25.92
CA ARG A 911 27.71 26.31 26.46
C ARG A 911 27.95 24.91 27.03
N LEU A 912 29.18 24.41 26.84
CA LEU A 912 29.67 23.21 27.52
C LEU A 912 30.04 23.53 28.99
N ASP A 913 29.08 24.09 29.72
CA ASP A 913 29.18 24.56 31.10
C ASP A 913 27.86 24.24 31.80
N PRO A 914 27.65 22.99 32.26
CA PRO A 914 26.37 22.55 32.77
C PRO A 914 26.10 23.09 34.17
N ASP A 915 24.84 23.41 34.47
CA ASP A 915 24.37 23.83 35.80
C ASP A 915 24.63 22.75 36.86
N ARG A 916 24.60 21.48 36.45
CA ARG A 916 24.79 20.32 37.32
C ARG A 916 25.40 19.14 36.56
N VAL A 917 26.27 18.39 37.24
CA VAL A 917 26.73 17.07 36.79
C VAL A 917 26.17 15.97 37.69
N VAL A 918 25.53 14.97 37.09
CA VAL A 918 24.93 13.83 37.78
C VAL A 918 25.70 12.56 37.43
N PHE A 919 26.30 11.91 38.42
CA PHE A 919 27.07 10.69 38.23
C PHE A 919 26.25 9.44 38.52
N GLY A 920 26.46 8.40 37.71
CA GLY A 920 25.91 7.06 37.88
C GLY A 920 24.58 6.84 37.16
N ASN A 921 24.38 5.62 36.65
CA ASN A 921 23.24 5.27 35.80
C ASN A 921 21.88 5.53 36.47
N LYS A 922 21.71 5.10 37.73
CA LYS A 922 20.44 5.25 38.46
C LYS A 922 20.08 6.71 38.70
N ALA A 923 21.04 7.53 39.13
CA ALA A 923 20.81 8.95 39.41
C ALA A 923 20.56 9.73 38.11
N SER A 924 21.35 9.46 37.07
CA SER A 924 21.19 10.05 35.74
C SER A 924 19.80 9.76 35.16
N TYR A 925 19.38 8.48 35.19
CA TYR A 925 18.07 8.09 34.68
C TYR A 925 16.92 8.66 35.53
N ARG A 926 17.07 8.74 36.86
CA ARG A 926 16.08 9.40 37.73
C ARG A 926 15.93 10.88 37.36
N TYR A 927 17.03 11.57 37.10
CA TYR A 927 16.98 12.96 36.65
C TYR A 927 16.18 13.10 35.35
N ILE A 928 16.54 12.31 34.33
CA ILE A 928 15.87 12.37 33.02
C ILE A 928 14.38 12.03 33.13
N ARG A 929 14.03 10.90 33.76
CA ARG A 929 12.64 10.42 33.82
C ARG A 929 11.73 11.32 34.67
N ARG A 930 12.26 11.88 35.78
CA ARG A 930 11.45 12.61 36.78
C ARG A 930 11.85 14.08 36.91
N GLU A 931 13.08 14.35 37.36
CA GLU A 931 13.50 15.71 37.76
C GLU A 931 13.45 16.70 36.59
N SER A 932 13.75 16.27 35.36
CA SER A 932 13.76 17.14 34.17
C SER A 932 12.37 17.70 33.81
N TRP A 933 11.29 17.01 34.19
CA TRP A 933 9.90 17.40 33.91
C TRP A 933 9.13 17.81 35.17
N ALA A 934 9.79 17.85 36.34
CA ALA A 934 9.16 18.23 37.60
C ALA A 934 8.78 19.72 37.60
N ASP A 935 7.62 20.03 38.20
CA ASP A 935 7.13 21.39 38.42
C ASP A 935 7.22 22.30 37.20
N ALA A 936 6.85 21.79 36.02
CA ALA A 936 7.04 22.49 34.74
C ALA A 936 6.56 23.95 34.77
N VAL A 937 5.42 24.22 35.41
CA VAL A 937 4.86 25.57 35.58
C VAL A 937 5.79 26.49 36.38
N ALA A 938 6.38 26.00 37.49
CA ALA A 938 7.35 26.77 38.29
C ALA A 938 8.70 26.99 37.56
N GLN A 939 8.95 26.22 36.50
CA GLN A 939 10.12 26.35 35.64
C GLN A 939 9.89 27.24 34.40
N LYS A 940 8.70 27.83 34.24
CA LYS A 940 8.41 28.76 33.14
C LYS A 940 9.42 29.91 33.09
N GLY A 941 9.85 30.27 31.87
CA GLY A 941 10.87 31.27 31.62
C GLY A 941 12.30 30.80 31.90
N LYS A 942 12.51 29.55 32.34
CA LYS A 942 13.83 29.00 32.71
C LYS A 942 14.38 28.02 31.67
N VAL A 943 15.70 27.99 31.54
CA VAL A 943 16.46 26.90 30.92
C VAL A 943 17.23 26.10 31.97
N ALA A 944 17.59 24.86 31.63
CA ALA A 944 18.54 24.07 32.40
C ALA A 944 19.44 23.22 31.50
N SER A 945 20.70 23.05 31.89
CA SER A 945 21.74 22.30 31.20
C SER A 945 22.40 21.34 32.18
N VAL A 946 22.15 20.04 32.04
CA VAL A 946 22.63 19.03 33.01
C VAL A 946 23.39 17.92 32.31
N LEU A 947 24.61 17.67 32.77
CA LEU A 947 25.45 16.58 32.28
C LEU A 947 25.25 15.32 33.14
N CYS A 948 24.64 14.31 32.55
CA CYS A 948 24.50 12.97 33.11
C CYS A 948 25.63 12.06 32.62
N VAL A 949 26.43 11.56 33.56
CA VAL A 949 27.54 10.65 33.29
C VAL A 949 27.15 9.27 33.79
N GLY A 950 27.05 8.30 32.87
CA GLY A 950 26.80 6.91 33.22
C GLY A 950 27.95 6.28 34.03
N ASN A 951 27.96 4.95 34.14
CA ASN A 951 29.00 4.22 34.89
C ASN A 951 30.35 4.20 34.14
N ARG A 952 31.01 5.37 34.07
CA ARG A 952 32.36 5.57 33.52
C ARG A 952 33.39 5.66 34.65
N GLN A 953 34.68 5.49 34.32
CA GLN A 953 35.77 5.72 35.27
C GLN A 953 35.89 7.20 35.70
N ILE A 954 35.32 8.13 34.93
CA ILE A 954 35.31 9.56 35.26
C ILE A 954 34.32 9.83 36.39
N LYS A 955 34.83 10.22 37.56
CA LYS A 955 34.04 10.54 38.76
C LYS A 955 34.13 12.01 39.20
N GLN A 956 34.87 12.83 38.46
CA GLN A 956 35.08 14.24 38.75
C GLN A 956 34.39 15.12 37.71
N ILE A 957 33.88 16.27 38.14
CA ILE A 957 33.08 17.21 37.31
C ILE A 957 33.87 17.71 36.10
N ARG A 958 35.06 18.28 36.33
CA ARG A 958 35.83 18.93 35.26
C ARG A 958 36.28 17.96 34.15
N PRO A 959 36.85 16.78 34.47
CA PRO A 959 37.17 15.78 33.45
C PRO A 959 35.93 15.25 32.69
N ALA A 960 34.74 15.24 33.32
CA ALA A 960 33.52 14.82 32.63
C ALA A 960 33.08 15.84 31.56
N ILE A 961 33.25 17.13 31.84
CA ILE A 961 32.98 18.22 30.89
C ILE A 961 34.03 18.24 29.78
N ASP A 962 35.32 18.16 30.16
CA ASP A 962 36.43 18.21 29.21
C ASP A 962 36.53 16.95 28.31
N ASP A 963 35.79 15.87 28.63
CA ASP A 963 35.58 14.75 27.71
C ASP A 963 34.91 15.19 26.41
N TRP A 964 34.07 16.24 26.44
CA TRP A 964 33.40 16.80 25.26
C TRP A 964 34.31 17.81 24.55
N LYS A 965 34.77 17.42 23.35
CA LYS A 965 35.77 18.13 22.54
C LYS A 965 35.16 18.65 21.25
N VAL A 966 35.75 19.70 20.68
CA VAL A 966 35.34 20.22 19.37
C VAL A 966 35.42 19.10 18.31
N GLY A 967 34.36 18.95 17.52
CA GLY A 967 34.19 17.86 16.57
C GLY A 967 33.46 16.63 17.14
N ASP A 968 33.24 16.55 18.45
CA ASP A 968 32.44 15.48 19.04
C ASP A 968 31.00 15.53 18.54
N ARG A 969 30.46 14.34 18.30
CA ARG A 969 29.14 14.09 17.73
C ARG A 969 28.22 13.47 18.77
N ALA A 970 26.99 13.97 18.83
CA ALA A 970 25.95 13.44 19.69
C ALA A 970 24.66 13.16 18.92
N LEU A 971 24.01 12.05 19.28
CA LEU A 971 22.63 11.78 18.89
C LEU A 971 21.70 12.66 19.73
N LEU A 972 20.85 13.45 19.09
CA LEU A 972 19.80 14.20 19.78
C LEU A 972 18.52 13.37 19.85
N LEU A 973 17.91 13.33 21.03
CA LEU A 973 16.52 12.93 21.24
C LEU A 973 15.74 14.16 21.67
N HIS A 974 14.74 14.54 20.90
CA HIS A 974 13.91 15.70 21.13
C HIS A 974 12.53 15.28 21.60
N VAL A 975 12.06 15.86 22.71
CA VAL A 975 10.69 15.71 23.20
C VAL A 975 10.14 17.05 23.63
N TYR A 976 8.92 17.39 23.20
CA TYR A 976 8.20 18.57 23.68
C TYR A 976 6.87 18.24 24.35
N GLY A 977 6.41 19.17 25.19
CA GLY A 977 5.08 19.18 25.81
C GLY A 977 4.11 20.22 25.23
N GLY A 978 3.00 20.42 25.92
CA GLY A 978 1.85 21.21 25.44
C GLY A 978 1.82 22.66 25.94
N ILE A 979 0.90 23.43 25.38
CA ILE A 979 0.58 24.81 25.75
C ILE A 979 -0.69 24.80 26.64
N GLY A 980 -0.54 25.16 27.91
CA GLY A 980 -1.59 25.29 28.92
C GLY A 980 -1.90 26.74 29.29
N GLY A 981 -2.46 26.96 30.48
CA GLY A 981 -2.86 28.28 30.97
C GLY A 981 -4.24 28.75 30.47
N ASN A 982 -4.50 30.05 30.55
CA ASN A 982 -5.73 30.69 30.06
C ASN A 982 -5.90 30.53 28.54
N LYS A 983 -4.78 30.51 27.80
CA LYS A 983 -4.71 30.30 26.35
C LYS A 983 -4.22 28.89 26.00
N LYS A 984 -4.77 27.87 26.67
CA LYS A 984 -4.43 26.47 26.41
C LYS A 984 -4.79 26.05 24.97
N GLU A 985 -3.93 25.25 24.35
CA GLU A 985 -4.18 24.75 23.00
C GLU A 985 -5.30 23.69 22.97
N PRO A 986 -6.02 23.53 21.84
CA PRO A 986 -7.10 22.55 21.73
C PRO A 986 -6.68 21.10 22.03
N ALA A 987 -5.45 20.72 21.64
CA ALA A 987 -4.90 19.39 21.90
C ALA A 987 -4.67 19.09 23.40
N ALA A 988 -4.64 20.13 24.25
CA ALA A 988 -4.52 20.03 25.70
C ALA A 988 -5.89 20.10 26.41
N ALA A 989 -7.01 19.91 25.70
CA ALA A 989 -8.35 19.89 26.29
C ALA A 989 -8.56 18.69 27.23
N THR A 990 -7.84 17.59 27.02
CA THR A 990 -7.85 16.42 27.90
C THR A 990 -6.67 16.44 28.86
N PRO A 991 -6.74 15.76 30.02
CA PRO A 991 -5.60 15.66 30.95
C PRO A 991 -4.39 14.89 30.38
N ILE A 992 -4.54 14.29 29.20
CA ILE A 992 -3.48 13.55 28.50
C ILE A 992 -2.96 14.42 27.36
N PHE A 993 -1.65 14.70 27.38
CA PHE A 993 -0.94 15.31 26.27
C PHE A 993 0.22 14.41 25.83
N PHE A 994 0.19 13.91 24.60
CA PHE A 994 1.17 12.92 24.14
C PHE A 994 2.56 13.50 23.87
N GLY A 995 2.63 14.76 23.40
CA GLY A 995 3.87 15.38 22.96
C GLY A 995 4.31 14.91 21.57
N HIS A 996 5.58 15.18 21.26
CA HIS A 996 6.24 14.81 20.01
C HIS A 996 7.61 14.21 20.30
N PHE A 997 8.09 13.37 19.38
CA PHE A 997 9.40 12.75 19.43
C PHE A 997 10.10 12.91 18.09
N ALA A 998 11.35 13.35 18.11
CA ALA A 998 12.22 13.34 16.95
C ALA A 998 13.65 12.98 17.34
N TYR A 999 14.39 12.44 16.38
CA TYR A 999 15.83 12.37 16.47
C TYR A 999 16.46 13.61 15.87
N GLY A 1000 17.72 13.82 16.18
CA GLY A 1000 18.54 14.77 15.47
C GLY A 1000 20.01 14.54 15.71
N PHE A 1001 20.77 15.59 15.49
CA PHE A 1001 22.22 15.56 15.54
C PHE A 1001 22.73 16.84 16.20
N ALA A 1002 23.71 16.69 17.09
CA ALA A 1002 24.45 17.81 17.63
C ALA A 1002 25.95 17.61 17.47
N THR A 1003 26.66 18.72 17.25
CA THR A 1003 28.13 18.75 17.20
C THR A 1003 28.65 19.77 18.20
N VAL A 1004 29.76 19.44 18.86
CA VAL A 1004 30.50 20.44 19.65
C VAL A 1004 31.33 21.28 18.69
N VAL A 1005 31.06 22.58 18.65
CA VAL A 1005 31.77 23.55 17.80
C VAL A 1005 32.48 24.59 18.65
N HIS A 1006 33.48 25.23 18.06
CA HIS A 1006 34.10 26.43 18.63
C HIS A 1006 33.35 27.66 18.09
N ASP A 1007 32.74 28.45 18.97
CA ASP A 1007 32.02 29.65 18.55
C ASP A 1007 32.99 30.81 18.28
N PRO A 1008 33.05 31.35 17.05
CA PRO A 1008 33.96 32.43 16.69
C PRO A 1008 33.59 33.80 17.29
N LEU A 1009 32.39 33.98 17.86
CA LEU A 1009 32.01 35.23 18.53
C LEU A 1009 32.44 35.25 20.00
N SER A 1010 32.16 34.17 20.74
CA SER A 1010 32.50 34.06 22.15
C SER A 1010 33.87 33.47 22.45
N GLY A 1011 34.44 32.69 21.53
CA GLY A 1011 35.64 31.87 21.77
C GLY A 1011 35.38 30.66 22.68
N GLU A 1012 34.11 30.29 22.89
CA GLU A 1012 33.70 29.18 23.76
C GLU A 1012 33.32 27.93 22.96
N ARG A 1013 33.33 26.78 23.62
CA ARG A 1013 32.76 25.55 23.05
C ARG A 1013 31.25 25.57 23.26
N ARG A 1014 30.49 25.27 22.20
CA ARG A 1014 29.03 25.18 22.26
C ARG A 1014 28.48 24.01 21.44
N PHE A 1015 27.23 23.64 21.70
CA PHE A 1015 26.48 22.73 20.85
C PHE A 1015 25.89 23.47 19.64
N GLU A 1016 26.09 22.88 18.47
CA GLU A 1016 25.39 23.18 17.22
C GLU A 1016 24.34 22.08 17.01
N ILE A 1017 23.05 22.43 16.90
CA ILE A 1017 21.93 21.47 17.01
C ILE A 1017 21.07 21.49 15.74
N GLN A 1018 20.82 20.30 15.19
CA GLN A 1018 19.94 20.07 14.04
C GLN A 1018 18.91 18.99 14.38
N TYR A 1019 17.68 19.20 13.94
CA TYR A 1019 16.53 18.33 14.18
C TYR A 1019 16.14 17.63 12.89
N TYR A 1020 15.93 16.31 12.95
CA TYR A 1020 15.44 15.52 11.82
C TYR A 1020 13.97 15.22 12.07
N GLN A 1021 13.12 16.15 11.65
CA GLN A 1021 11.71 16.18 11.98
C GLN A 1021 10.91 15.24 11.08
N VAL A 1022 10.62 14.05 11.60
CA VAL A 1022 9.59 13.14 11.07
C VAL A 1022 8.23 13.67 11.54
N TYR A 1023 7.74 14.71 10.85
CA TYR A 1023 6.62 15.53 11.29
C TYR A 1023 5.50 15.53 10.26
N THR A 1024 4.26 15.35 10.69
CA THR A 1024 3.11 15.37 9.78
C THR A 1024 2.80 16.79 9.31
N HIS A 1025 2.05 16.88 8.21
CA HIS A 1025 1.52 18.15 7.72
C HIS A 1025 0.74 18.85 8.85
N ASN A 1026 0.95 20.15 9.00
CA ASN A 1026 0.50 20.94 10.14
C ASN A 1026 0.08 22.35 9.69
N THR A 1027 -0.51 23.09 10.61
CA THR A 1027 -1.05 24.43 10.39
C THR A 1027 0.03 25.50 10.25
N ASP A 1028 1.22 25.30 10.83
CA ASP A 1028 2.26 26.32 10.98
C ASP A 1028 3.28 26.34 9.84
N GLY A 1029 3.23 25.36 8.93
CA GLY A 1029 4.20 25.23 7.84
C GLY A 1029 5.56 24.74 8.31
N LEU A 1030 5.60 23.92 9.38
CA LEU A 1030 6.81 23.15 9.68
C LEU A 1030 6.93 21.99 8.70
N THR A 1031 8.02 21.96 7.95
CA THR A 1031 8.25 20.92 6.94
C THR A 1031 8.97 19.73 7.55
N ALA A 1032 8.57 18.50 7.17
CA ALA A 1032 9.31 17.30 7.54
C ALA A 1032 10.69 17.34 6.86
N GLY A 1033 11.77 17.32 7.62
CA GLY A 1033 13.10 17.53 7.06
C GLY A 1033 14.16 17.76 8.11
N THR A 1034 15.29 18.34 7.69
CA THR A 1034 16.38 18.72 8.58
C THR A 1034 16.25 20.20 8.88
N LEU A 1035 16.08 20.56 10.15
CA LEU A 1035 15.90 21.95 10.59
C LEU A 1035 16.98 22.32 11.60
N HIS A 1036 17.60 23.48 11.42
CA HIS A 1036 18.53 24.03 12.40
C HIS A 1036 17.77 24.60 13.62
N TRP A 1037 18.45 24.73 14.77
CA TRP A 1037 17.90 25.38 15.97
C TRP A 1037 17.18 26.69 15.64
N SER A 1038 17.78 27.53 14.80
CA SER A 1038 17.23 28.84 14.44
C SER A 1038 15.83 28.75 13.82
N ARG A 1039 15.50 27.64 13.14
CA ARG A 1039 14.22 27.45 12.47
C ARG A 1039 13.21 26.72 13.36
N TYR A 1040 13.63 25.63 14.00
CA TYR A 1040 12.71 24.74 14.70
C TYR A 1040 12.42 25.19 16.14
N MET A 1041 13.44 25.66 16.86
CA MET A 1041 13.30 26.11 18.25
C MET A 1041 13.25 27.63 18.33
N GLY A 1042 14.28 28.30 17.82
CA GLY A 1042 14.54 29.72 18.08
C GLY A 1042 13.67 30.71 17.30
N ASP A 1043 13.08 30.30 16.17
CA ASP A 1043 12.25 31.16 15.32
C ASP A 1043 11.08 31.73 16.13
N ARG A 1044 10.95 33.07 16.12
CA ARG A 1044 9.96 33.77 16.94
C ARG A 1044 8.54 33.59 16.39
N GLN A 1045 8.38 33.30 15.10
CA GLN A 1045 7.07 33.10 14.47
C GLN A 1045 6.75 31.62 14.26
N PHE A 1046 7.73 30.83 13.85
CA PHE A 1046 7.54 29.44 13.44
C PHE A 1046 8.12 28.41 14.43
N GLY A 1047 8.87 28.85 15.44
CA GLY A 1047 9.58 28.00 16.39
C GLY A 1047 8.85 27.81 17.72
N TRP A 1048 9.36 26.89 18.53
CA TRP A 1048 8.69 26.43 19.75
C TRP A 1048 9.23 26.99 21.07
N LEU A 1049 10.35 27.72 21.06
CA LEU A 1049 11.05 28.15 22.29
C LEU A 1049 10.16 28.93 23.26
N GLY A 1050 9.30 29.83 22.75
CA GLY A 1050 8.47 30.72 23.54
C GLY A 1050 7.20 30.09 24.11
N THR A 1051 6.71 28.99 23.51
CA THR A 1051 5.37 28.45 23.80
C THR A 1051 5.37 27.05 24.38
N ARG A 1052 6.37 26.21 24.08
CA ARG A 1052 6.38 24.80 24.53
C ARG A 1052 7.52 24.50 25.50
N PRO A 1053 7.31 23.61 26.49
CA PRO A 1053 8.41 23.01 27.23
C PRO A 1053 9.09 21.92 26.39
N VAL A 1054 10.43 21.95 26.30
CA VAL A 1054 11.23 21.03 25.47
C VAL A 1054 12.37 20.41 26.26
N CYS A 1055 12.58 19.10 26.09
CA CYS A 1055 13.72 18.34 26.58
C CYS A 1055 14.51 17.77 25.40
N ASP A 1056 15.70 18.32 25.19
CA ASP A 1056 16.66 17.85 24.21
C ASP A 1056 17.77 17.07 24.91
N ILE A 1057 17.93 15.80 24.57
CA ILE A 1057 18.90 14.89 25.18
C ILE A 1057 19.99 14.57 24.16
N LEU A 1058 21.21 15.02 24.42
CA LEU A 1058 22.38 14.82 23.58
C LEU A 1058 23.20 13.64 24.10
N ILE A 1059 23.23 12.54 23.35
CA ILE A 1059 23.93 11.31 23.74
C ILE A 1059 25.26 11.23 22.99
N LYS A 1060 26.37 11.28 23.73
CA LYS A 1060 27.70 10.91 23.25
C LYS A 1060 28.01 9.48 23.65
N PHE A 1061 28.00 8.60 22.66
CA PHE A 1061 28.39 7.20 22.82
C PHE A 1061 29.20 6.78 21.61
N GLU A 1062 30.51 6.77 21.77
CA GLU A 1062 31.48 6.71 20.68
C GLU A 1062 31.35 5.47 19.76
N PRO A 1063 30.96 4.27 20.24
CA PRO A 1063 30.59 3.16 19.35
C PRO A 1063 29.43 3.43 18.38
N PHE A 1064 28.55 4.37 18.70
CA PHE A 1064 27.41 4.76 17.86
C PHE A 1064 27.64 6.09 17.13
N THR A 1065 28.15 7.10 17.83
CA THR A 1065 28.32 8.47 17.32
C THR A 1065 29.64 8.69 16.59
N GLY A 1066 30.63 7.82 16.80
CA GLY A 1066 31.94 7.85 16.16
C GLY A 1066 31.97 7.21 14.77
N TYR A 1067 33.20 6.97 14.30
CA TYR A 1067 33.50 6.30 13.05
C TYR A 1067 34.28 5.01 13.31
N PHE A 1068 34.00 3.99 12.49
CA PHE A 1068 34.83 2.81 12.30
C PHE A 1068 35.57 2.97 10.97
N ASP A 1069 36.84 2.58 10.96
CA ASP A 1069 37.65 2.55 9.75
C ASP A 1069 37.86 1.10 9.36
N ILE A 1070 37.15 0.65 8.31
CA ILE A 1070 37.20 -0.71 7.79
C ILE A 1070 37.86 -0.63 6.43
N ASN A 1071 39.12 -1.05 6.35
CA ASN A 1071 39.92 -1.10 5.12
C ASN A 1071 39.95 0.24 4.34
N GLY A 1072 40.09 1.37 5.05
CA GLY A 1072 40.13 2.71 4.45
C GLY A 1072 38.75 3.31 4.18
N THR A 1073 37.66 2.60 4.47
CA THR A 1073 36.29 3.12 4.40
C THR A 1073 35.80 3.51 5.77
N ARG A 1074 35.47 4.79 5.97
CA ARG A 1074 34.85 5.27 7.21
C ARG A 1074 33.35 5.00 7.23
N VAL A 1075 32.90 4.21 8.21
CA VAL A 1075 31.48 3.91 8.44
C VAL A 1075 31.04 4.41 9.82
N SER A 1076 29.77 4.81 9.95
CA SER A 1076 29.20 5.31 11.22
C SER A 1076 27.73 4.91 11.33
N ALA A 1077 27.34 4.40 12.50
CA ALA A 1077 25.94 4.05 12.80
C ALA A 1077 25.05 5.30 12.74
N LEU A 1078 25.52 6.38 13.35
CA LEU A 1078 24.84 7.67 13.31
C LEU A 1078 24.63 8.17 11.87
N ASN A 1079 25.63 8.13 10.99
CA ASN A 1079 25.42 8.57 9.58
C ASN A 1079 24.40 7.73 8.84
N ARG A 1080 24.41 6.40 9.04
CA ARG A 1080 23.40 5.52 8.45
C ARG A 1080 22.00 5.86 8.97
N MET A 1081 21.87 6.13 10.27
CA MET A 1081 20.60 6.57 10.86
C MET A 1081 20.11 7.90 10.27
N LEU A 1082 20.99 8.89 10.15
CA LEU A 1082 20.65 10.19 9.57
C LEU A 1082 20.20 10.03 8.11
N ASN A 1083 20.88 9.20 7.31
CA ASN A 1083 20.46 8.90 5.94
C ASN A 1083 19.07 8.26 5.87
N GLN A 1084 18.74 7.39 6.82
CA GLN A 1084 17.39 6.80 6.93
C GLN A 1084 16.34 7.85 7.33
N LEU A 1085 16.68 8.78 8.22
CA LEU A 1085 15.80 9.89 8.58
C LEU A 1085 15.59 10.85 7.39
N GLU A 1086 16.61 11.16 6.59
CA GLU A 1086 16.45 11.94 5.35
C GLU A 1086 15.48 11.27 4.38
N ALA A 1087 15.60 9.95 4.19
CA ALA A 1087 14.68 9.18 3.37
C ALA A 1087 13.24 9.19 3.94
N MET A 1088 13.10 9.01 5.25
CA MET A 1088 11.81 9.02 5.94
C MET A 1088 11.12 10.39 5.83
N THR A 1089 11.85 11.47 6.08
CA THR A 1089 11.31 12.84 6.01
C THR A 1089 10.87 13.21 4.59
N ALA A 1090 11.62 12.82 3.56
CA ALA A 1090 11.23 13.01 2.17
C ALA A 1090 9.88 12.36 1.81
N ARG A 1091 9.57 11.21 2.42
CA ARG A 1091 8.31 10.49 2.21
C ARG A 1091 7.17 11.04 3.05
N TYR A 1092 7.46 11.52 4.26
CA TYR A 1092 6.51 12.26 5.08
C TYR A 1092 6.00 13.52 4.37
N ARG A 1093 6.89 14.25 3.67
CA ARG A 1093 6.53 15.43 2.85
C ARG A 1093 5.55 15.12 1.74
N THR A 1094 5.55 13.91 1.17
CA THR A 1094 4.68 13.54 0.04
C THR A 1094 3.56 12.57 0.41
N GLY A 1095 3.45 12.16 1.68
CA GLY A 1095 2.51 11.12 2.09
C GLY A 1095 2.78 9.76 1.43
N ASP A 1096 4.05 9.46 1.13
CA ASP A 1096 4.46 8.35 0.28
C ASP A 1096 3.75 8.29 -1.08
N GLY A 1097 3.44 9.46 -1.63
CA GLY A 1097 2.71 9.64 -2.90
C GLY A 1097 1.22 9.97 -2.75
N THR A 1098 0.67 9.95 -1.53
CA THR A 1098 -0.74 10.29 -1.27
C THR A 1098 -1.00 11.77 -0.96
N GLY A 1099 0.04 12.60 -0.94
CA GLY A 1099 -0.05 14.04 -0.66
C GLY A 1099 -0.13 14.41 0.83
N ALA A 1100 -0.31 13.45 1.74
CA ALA A 1100 -0.37 13.71 3.17
C ALA A 1100 0.07 12.53 4.05
N THR A 1101 0.56 12.86 5.25
CA THR A 1101 0.85 11.88 6.31
C THR A 1101 0.06 12.27 7.56
N TYR A 1102 -0.56 11.30 8.20
CA TYR A 1102 -1.39 11.49 9.40
C TYR A 1102 -0.91 10.60 10.54
N VAL A 1103 -1.11 11.06 11.78
CA VAL A 1103 -0.77 10.30 12.98
C VAL A 1103 -1.84 9.24 13.25
N GLY A 1104 -1.42 7.98 13.41
CA GLY A 1104 -2.30 6.87 13.77
C GLY A 1104 -1.70 5.94 14.83
N PRO A 1105 -2.47 4.96 15.33
CA PRO A 1105 -2.03 4.04 16.39
C PRO A 1105 -0.96 3.03 15.96
N ALA A 1106 -0.68 2.88 14.66
CA ALA A 1106 0.36 1.98 14.15
C ALA A 1106 1.52 2.71 13.46
N ASN A 1107 1.34 3.98 13.08
CA ASN A 1107 2.32 4.83 12.42
C ASN A 1107 2.25 6.23 13.05
N ASN A 1108 3.28 6.60 13.80
CA ASN A 1108 3.45 7.93 14.37
C ASN A 1108 4.92 8.32 14.37
N CYS A 1109 5.20 9.61 14.62
CA CYS A 1109 6.55 10.17 14.61
C CYS A 1109 7.53 9.40 15.51
N ALA A 1110 7.10 8.91 16.68
CA ALA A 1110 7.95 8.16 17.59
C ALA A 1110 8.29 6.77 17.04
N GLN A 1111 7.31 6.04 16.50
CA GLN A 1111 7.53 4.71 15.93
C GLN A 1111 8.43 4.77 14.68
N ASP A 1112 8.16 5.72 13.78
CA ASP A 1112 8.87 5.84 12.51
C ASP A 1112 10.29 6.40 12.69
N ALA A 1113 10.48 7.35 13.62
CA ALA A 1113 11.82 7.81 13.98
C ALA A 1113 12.66 6.67 14.58
N ASN A 1114 12.06 5.81 15.43
CA ASN A 1114 12.76 4.64 15.98
C ASN A 1114 13.03 3.56 14.94
N GLN A 1115 12.24 3.44 13.87
CA GLN A 1115 12.55 2.56 12.75
C GLN A 1115 13.91 2.91 12.12
N ALA A 1116 14.22 4.21 11.94
CA ALA A 1116 15.51 4.64 11.41
C ALA A 1116 16.69 4.20 12.30
N LEU A 1117 16.53 4.23 13.64
CA LEU A 1117 17.53 3.73 14.58
C LEU A 1117 17.76 2.23 14.37
N PHE A 1118 16.70 1.41 14.33
CA PHE A 1118 16.82 -0.04 14.16
C PHE A 1118 17.41 -0.45 12.82
N ALA A 1119 16.96 0.20 11.73
CA ALA A 1119 17.47 -0.04 10.39
C ALA A 1119 18.98 0.27 10.29
N SER A 1120 19.43 1.37 10.90
CA SER A 1120 20.85 1.76 10.90
C SER A 1120 21.76 0.76 11.62
N LEU A 1121 21.32 0.25 12.78
CA LEU A 1121 22.08 -0.70 13.58
C LEU A 1121 22.16 -2.05 12.87
N ARG A 1122 21.07 -2.48 12.22
CA ARG A 1122 21.04 -3.75 11.49
C ARG A 1122 21.87 -3.69 10.21
N SER A 1123 21.64 -2.70 9.36
CA SER A 1123 22.39 -2.46 8.11
C SER A 1123 23.90 -2.37 8.36
N LEU A 1124 24.29 -1.75 9.48
CA LEU A 1124 25.70 -1.69 9.86
C LEU A 1124 26.24 -3.05 10.30
N SER A 1125 25.51 -3.83 11.11
CA SER A 1125 25.97 -5.19 11.47
C SER A 1125 26.04 -6.10 10.25
N GLU A 1126 25.04 -6.07 9.36
CA GLU A 1126 25.00 -6.87 8.13
C GLU A 1126 26.17 -6.49 7.19
N SER A 1127 26.39 -5.20 6.94
CA SER A 1127 27.50 -4.71 6.11
C SER A 1127 28.87 -5.10 6.65
N ILE A 1128 29.00 -5.25 7.98
CA ILE A 1128 30.23 -5.69 8.64
C ILE A 1128 30.35 -7.22 8.58
N GLU A 1129 29.25 -7.96 8.72
CA GLU A 1129 29.18 -9.44 8.66
C GLU A 1129 29.36 -10.02 7.25
N GLU A 1130 28.86 -9.35 6.21
CA GLU A 1130 29.03 -9.74 4.79
C GLU A 1130 30.51 -9.87 4.38
N HIS A 1131 31.41 -9.24 5.13
CA HIS A 1131 32.86 -9.31 4.95
C HIS A 1131 33.52 -10.24 5.99
N GLN A 1132 32.85 -11.33 6.40
CA GLN A 1132 33.18 -12.15 7.58
C GLN A 1132 34.65 -12.61 7.70
N THR A 1133 35.30 -12.96 6.59
CA THR A 1133 36.74 -13.35 6.56
C THR A 1133 37.69 -12.16 6.75
N LEU A 1134 37.32 -11.00 6.20
CA LEU A 1134 38.02 -9.72 6.39
C LEU A 1134 37.74 -9.10 7.76
N LEU A 1135 36.57 -9.37 8.34
CA LEU A 1135 36.19 -8.87 9.65
C LEU A 1135 37.05 -9.50 10.75
N GLN A 1136 37.26 -10.81 10.72
CA GLN A 1136 38.06 -11.50 11.75
C GLN A 1136 39.52 -11.02 11.75
N SER A 1137 40.11 -10.83 10.57
CA SER A 1137 41.45 -10.25 10.43
C SER A 1137 41.47 -8.80 10.90
N TRP A 1138 40.51 -7.98 10.46
CA TRP A 1138 40.40 -6.58 10.88
C TRP A 1138 40.20 -6.42 12.40
N LEU A 1139 39.37 -7.25 13.03
CA LEU A 1139 39.14 -7.24 14.48
C LEU A 1139 40.41 -7.62 15.25
N ALA A 1140 41.20 -8.57 14.73
CA ALA A 1140 42.49 -8.96 15.31
C ALA A 1140 43.52 -7.83 15.19
N ASP A 1141 43.56 -7.15 14.04
CA ASP A 1141 44.51 -6.06 13.75
C ASP A 1141 44.10 -4.74 14.42
N ASN A 1142 42.83 -4.57 14.81
CA ASN A 1142 42.28 -3.33 15.39
C ASN A 1142 41.54 -3.58 16.72
N PRO A 1143 42.23 -3.96 17.81
CA PRO A 1143 41.58 -4.39 19.06
C PRO A 1143 40.68 -3.32 19.70
N ALA A 1144 41.06 -2.04 19.61
CA ALA A 1144 40.22 -0.94 20.09
C ALA A 1144 38.92 -0.78 19.28
N GLN A 1145 38.97 -0.98 17.96
CA GLN A 1145 37.76 -0.95 17.12
C GLN A 1145 36.88 -2.17 17.36
N ALA A 1146 37.48 -3.33 17.61
CA ALA A 1146 36.77 -4.56 17.95
C ALA A 1146 35.94 -4.42 19.23
N GLN A 1147 36.51 -3.83 20.29
CA GLN A 1147 35.78 -3.59 21.53
C GLN A 1147 34.59 -2.65 21.33
N ARG A 1148 34.77 -1.56 20.57
CA ARG A 1148 33.67 -0.64 20.21
C ARG A 1148 32.59 -1.35 19.42
N TYR A 1149 32.96 -2.20 18.46
CA TYR A 1149 32.00 -2.96 17.66
C TYR A 1149 31.17 -3.92 18.53
N GLN A 1150 31.79 -4.64 19.46
CA GLN A 1150 31.06 -5.49 20.42
C GLN A 1150 30.09 -4.69 21.30
N GLN A 1151 30.47 -3.49 21.74
CA GLN A 1151 29.58 -2.60 22.48
C GLN A 1151 28.39 -2.14 21.64
N LEU A 1152 28.61 -1.87 20.35
CA LEU A 1152 27.54 -1.52 19.41
C LEU A 1152 26.55 -2.68 19.19
N LEU A 1153 27.03 -3.92 19.06
CA LEU A 1153 26.16 -5.10 18.97
C LEU A 1153 25.34 -5.30 20.25
N LYS A 1154 25.96 -5.15 21.42
CA LYS A 1154 25.24 -5.21 22.70
C LYS A 1154 24.18 -4.11 22.82
N LEU A 1155 24.50 -2.90 22.34
CA LEU A 1155 23.53 -1.79 22.27
C LEU A 1155 22.35 -2.17 21.37
N LYS A 1156 22.61 -2.71 20.17
CA LYS A 1156 21.60 -3.20 19.24
C LYS A 1156 20.66 -4.18 19.94
N ASP A 1157 21.18 -5.27 20.48
CA ASP A 1157 20.37 -6.33 21.06
C ASP A 1157 19.53 -5.83 22.25
N THR A 1158 20.11 -4.96 23.09
CA THR A 1158 19.40 -4.38 24.23
C THR A 1158 18.26 -3.45 23.80
N LEU A 1159 18.47 -2.62 22.77
CA LEU A 1159 17.42 -1.74 22.22
C LEU A 1159 16.28 -2.56 21.62
N TYR A 1160 16.59 -3.60 20.84
CA TYR A 1160 15.58 -4.51 20.27
C TYR A 1160 14.74 -5.17 21.37
N GLN A 1161 15.39 -5.74 22.40
CA GLN A 1161 14.69 -6.39 23.51
C GLN A 1161 13.77 -5.44 24.30
N ARG A 1162 14.20 -4.20 24.54
CA ARG A 1162 13.42 -3.26 25.38
C ARG A 1162 12.30 -2.54 24.65
N LEU A 1163 12.47 -2.27 23.36
CA LEU A 1163 11.50 -1.52 22.57
C LEU A 1163 10.52 -2.44 21.82
N GLN A 1164 10.83 -3.74 21.63
CA GLN A 1164 9.98 -4.72 20.95
C GLN A 1164 9.64 -5.94 21.84
N THR A 1165 8.77 -5.78 22.83
CA THR A 1165 8.64 -6.75 23.93
C THR A 1165 7.84 -8.03 23.64
N LEU A 1166 7.25 -8.18 22.45
CA LEU A 1166 6.41 -9.34 22.09
C LEU A 1166 6.92 -10.14 20.87
N GLY A 1167 8.18 -9.95 20.45
CA GLY A 1167 8.94 -10.94 19.67
C GLY A 1167 8.52 -11.18 18.21
N SER A 1168 9.06 -10.36 17.30
CA SER A 1168 9.69 -10.74 16.02
C SER A 1168 10.06 -9.45 15.31
N PRO A 1169 11.23 -9.37 14.63
CA PRO A 1169 11.53 -8.25 13.75
C PRO A 1169 10.37 -8.04 12.78
N ARG A 1170 9.93 -6.80 12.60
CA ARG A 1170 8.96 -6.44 11.58
C ARG A 1170 9.48 -6.96 10.22
N SER A 1171 8.81 -7.91 9.57
CA SER A 1171 9.29 -8.47 8.28
C SER A 1171 9.23 -7.46 7.12
N ASP A 1172 8.49 -6.36 7.29
CA ASP A 1172 8.54 -5.17 6.43
C ASP A 1172 9.83 -4.36 6.62
N TRP A 1173 10.53 -4.52 7.75
CA TRP A 1173 11.88 -3.98 7.94
C TRP A 1173 12.94 -4.86 7.28
N GLU A 1174 12.72 -6.16 7.08
CA GLU A 1174 13.68 -7.09 6.46
C GLU A 1174 13.84 -6.90 4.95
N SER A 1175 12.82 -6.37 4.25
CA SER A 1175 12.76 -6.43 2.78
C SER A 1175 13.00 -5.11 2.04
N ASN A 1176 13.15 -3.96 2.73
CA ASN A 1176 13.48 -2.69 2.09
C ASN A 1176 13.96 -1.64 3.10
N GLU A 1177 15.25 -1.28 3.06
CA GLU A 1177 15.88 -0.32 3.98
C GLU A 1177 15.20 1.07 3.98
N PHE A 1178 14.47 1.45 2.93
CA PHE A 1178 13.86 2.76 2.77
C PHE A 1178 12.31 2.75 2.74
N ASN A 1179 11.65 1.63 3.07
CA ASN A 1179 10.19 1.54 3.10
C ASN A 1179 9.58 2.05 4.42
N LEU A 1180 8.39 2.65 4.33
CA LEU A 1180 7.65 3.17 5.48
C LEU A 1180 6.99 1.90 6.00
N GLY A 1181 6.81 1.84 7.32
CA GLY A 1181 5.86 0.91 7.89
C GLY A 1181 4.60 0.89 7.01
N THR A 1182 4.24 -0.30 6.54
CA THR A 1182 3.03 -0.54 5.73
C THR A 1182 1.92 0.37 6.24
N THR A 1183 1.35 1.23 5.37
CA THR A 1183 0.25 2.09 5.79
C THR A 1183 -0.79 1.23 6.51
N LEU A 1184 -1.50 1.77 7.51
CA LEU A 1184 -2.55 1.05 8.28
C LEU A 1184 -3.46 0.21 7.37
N GLU A 1185 -3.64 0.69 6.15
CA GLU A 1185 -4.49 0.15 5.10
C GLU A 1185 -3.92 -1.00 4.29
N ASP A 1186 -2.60 -1.25 4.31
CA ASP A 1186 -1.99 -2.33 3.53
C ASP A 1186 -2.22 -3.71 4.18
N GLU A 1187 -2.03 -3.80 5.50
CA GLU A 1187 -2.22 -5.02 6.30
C GLU A 1187 -2.82 -4.71 7.69
N PRO A 1188 -4.10 -4.32 7.80
CA PRO A 1188 -4.68 -3.70 9.02
C PRO A 1188 -4.68 -4.59 10.27
N LEU A 1189 -4.92 -5.89 10.14
CA LEU A 1189 -4.86 -6.82 11.28
C LEU A 1189 -3.43 -7.01 11.78
N ARG A 1190 -2.45 -7.01 10.86
CA ARG A 1190 -1.03 -7.02 11.21
C ARG A 1190 -0.64 -5.69 11.85
N ASN A 1191 -1.03 -4.56 11.27
CA ASN A 1191 -0.75 -3.21 11.78
C ASN A 1191 -1.32 -2.97 13.19
N LEU A 1192 -2.53 -3.46 13.47
CA LEU A 1192 -3.12 -3.39 14.83
C LEU A 1192 -2.32 -4.23 15.83
N TRP A 1193 -1.94 -5.46 15.46
CA TRP A 1193 -1.09 -6.31 16.28
C TRP A 1193 0.32 -5.71 16.46
N MET A 1194 0.85 -5.01 15.45
CA MET A 1194 2.12 -4.29 15.48
C MET A 1194 2.10 -3.05 16.39
N GLY A 1195 1.00 -2.29 16.40
CA GLY A 1195 0.81 -1.18 17.35
C GLY A 1195 0.79 -1.67 18.80
N LEU A 1196 0.14 -2.82 19.05
CA LEU A 1196 0.10 -3.44 20.38
C LEU A 1196 1.46 -4.04 20.79
N SER A 1197 2.21 -4.65 19.87
CA SER A 1197 3.52 -5.26 20.15
C SER A 1197 4.65 -4.25 20.40
N SER A 1198 4.48 -3.00 19.95
CA SER A 1198 5.43 -1.89 20.07
C SER A 1198 4.95 -0.74 20.97
N TRP A 1199 4.04 -1.00 21.92
CA TRP A 1199 3.40 0.07 22.73
C TRP A 1199 4.38 1.03 23.44
N ARG A 1200 5.61 0.60 23.74
CA ARG A 1200 6.66 1.45 24.34
C ARG A 1200 7.19 2.54 23.40
N THR A 1201 7.06 2.36 22.09
CA THR A 1201 7.41 3.37 21.07
C THR A 1201 6.21 4.22 20.65
N LEU A 1202 5.00 3.95 21.15
CA LEU A 1202 3.82 4.79 20.87
C LEU A 1202 3.84 6.12 21.63
N LEU A 1203 4.38 6.14 22.85
CA LEU A 1203 4.42 7.34 23.68
C LEU A 1203 5.77 8.06 23.50
N PRO A 1204 5.78 9.30 22.95
CA PRO A 1204 6.99 10.07 22.66
C PRO A 1204 8.00 10.11 23.81
N ARG A 1205 7.54 10.50 25.00
CA ARG A 1205 8.39 10.59 26.20
C ARG A 1205 8.90 9.22 26.66
N LYS A 1206 8.05 8.18 26.62
CA LYS A 1206 8.45 6.83 27.03
C LYS A 1206 9.52 6.24 26.12
N ALA A 1207 9.40 6.48 24.82
CA ALA A 1207 10.39 6.06 23.82
C ALA A 1207 11.74 6.73 24.11
N SER A 1208 11.76 8.06 24.28
CA SER A 1208 12.96 8.82 24.65
C SER A 1208 13.62 8.30 25.93
N ASP A 1209 12.84 8.18 27.01
CA ASP A 1209 13.32 7.71 28.31
C ASP A 1209 13.92 6.29 28.20
N THR A 1210 13.33 5.42 27.39
CA THR A 1210 13.80 4.04 27.22
C THR A 1210 15.12 4.00 26.44
N VAL A 1211 15.22 4.77 25.35
CA VAL A 1211 16.43 4.81 24.52
C VAL A 1211 17.61 5.35 25.34
N VAL A 1212 17.46 6.52 25.98
CA VAL A 1212 18.54 7.12 26.77
C VAL A 1212 18.96 6.24 27.95
N GLN A 1213 18.02 5.51 28.57
CA GLN A 1213 18.35 4.55 29.63
C GLN A 1213 19.30 3.46 29.12
N VAL A 1214 19.03 2.90 27.94
CA VAL A 1214 19.87 1.87 27.34
C VAL A 1214 21.27 2.40 27.03
N PHE A 1215 21.38 3.62 26.48
CA PHE A 1215 22.68 4.25 26.24
C PHE A 1215 23.46 4.51 27.54
N LEU A 1216 22.80 4.99 28.60
CA LEU A 1216 23.45 5.19 29.92
C LEU A 1216 23.95 3.86 30.50
N GLU A 1217 23.20 2.77 30.35
CA GLU A 1217 23.60 1.43 30.80
C GLU A 1217 24.85 0.91 30.08
N GLN A 1218 25.08 1.32 28.82
CA GLN A 1218 26.31 1.02 28.07
C GLN A 1218 27.45 2.03 28.32
N GLY A 1219 27.28 3.00 29.22
CA GLY A 1219 28.31 3.97 29.59
C GLY A 1219 28.37 5.22 28.71
N ALA A 1220 27.26 5.61 28.08
CA ALA A 1220 27.17 6.89 27.38
C ALA A 1220 27.32 8.09 28.32
N SER A 1221 27.79 9.22 27.78
CA SER A 1221 27.69 10.53 28.40
C SER A 1221 26.52 11.27 27.77
N VAL A 1222 25.65 11.85 28.59
CA VAL A 1222 24.37 12.40 28.15
C VAL A 1222 24.22 13.83 28.65
N TRP A 1223 24.01 14.78 27.76
CA TRP A 1223 23.71 16.17 28.10
C TRP A 1223 22.20 16.41 27.95
N VAL A 1224 21.55 16.94 28.98
CA VAL A 1224 20.11 17.23 28.98
C VAL A 1224 19.91 18.73 28.95
N LEU A 1225 19.26 19.22 27.91
CA LEU A 1225 18.94 20.62 27.67
C LEU A 1225 17.44 20.82 27.82
N ARG A 1226 17.03 21.67 28.75
CA ARG A 1226 15.62 21.98 29.02
C ARG A 1226 15.33 23.44 28.72
N THR A 1227 14.21 23.66 28.04
CA THR A 1227 13.57 24.97 27.91
C THR A 1227 12.12 24.88 28.36
N ASN A 1228 11.60 25.91 29.00
CA ASN A 1228 10.20 25.99 29.40
C ASN A 1228 9.65 27.38 29.09
N GLN A 1229 9.14 27.59 27.86
CA GLN A 1229 8.55 28.88 27.44
C GLN A 1229 9.51 30.06 27.71
N VAL A 1230 10.61 30.10 26.97
CA VAL A 1230 11.77 30.97 27.20
C VAL A 1230 11.80 32.10 26.16
N GLY A 1231 12.25 33.28 26.57
CA GLY A 1231 12.22 34.51 25.77
C GLY A 1231 11.66 35.64 26.62
N GLY A 1232 10.71 36.40 26.07
CA GLY A 1232 9.84 37.25 26.88
C GLY A 1232 8.80 36.44 27.67
N TYR A 1233 8.09 37.12 28.57
CA TYR A 1233 7.12 36.51 29.50
C TYR A 1233 5.68 36.77 29.05
N ASP A 1234 4.92 35.69 28.77
CA ASP A 1234 3.47 35.74 28.52
C ASP A 1234 2.74 35.09 29.72
N PRO A 1235 1.99 35.84 30.54
CA PRO A 1235 1.31 35.31 31.72
C PRO A 1235 0.14 34.36 31.39
N ASP A 1236 -0.40 34.37 30.17
CA ASP A 1236 -1.62 33.63 29.82
C ASP A 1236 -1.39 32.18 29.40
N ILE A 1237 -0.14 31.76 29.19
CA ILE A 1237 0.23 30.39 28.83
C ILE A 1237 1.00 29.70 29.95
N GLU A 1238 0.91 28.38 30.04
CA GLU A 1238 1.69 27.58 31.00
C GLU A 1238 2.24 26.32 30.35
N PRO A 1239 3.40 25.80 30.76
CA PRO A 1239 3.97 24.59 30.17
C PRO A 1239 3.26 23.33 30.67
N ILE A 1240 2.86 22.45 29.76
CA ILE A 1240 2.30 21.12 30.08
C ILE A 1240 3.35 20.05 29.75
N ALA A 1241 3.72 19.21 30.72
CA ALA A 1241 4.62 18.10 30.47
C ALA A 1241 3.93 16.99 29.63
N PRO A 1242 4.64 16.33 28.69
CA PRO A 1242 4.07 15.21 27.96
C PRO A 1242 3.91 13.98 28.85
N MET A 1243 2.87 13.19 28.57
CA MET A 1243 2.51 12.00 29.31
C MET A 1243 3.59 10.92 29.21
N THR A 1244 3.83 10.21 30.31
CA THR A 1244 4.61 8.96 30.34
C THR A 1244 4.01 7.98 31.34
N LEU A 1245 4.19 6.67 31.08
CA LEU A 1245 3.81 5.55 31.96
C LEU A 1245 4.92 5.16 32.93
#